data_AF-A0A0Q7TQG1-F1
#
_entry.id   AF-A0A0Q7TQG1-F1
#
_cell.length_a   1.000
_cell.length_b   1.000
_cell.length_c   1.000
_cell.angle_alpha   90.00
_cell.angle_beta   90.00
_cell.angle_gamma   90.00
#
_symmetry.space_group_name_H-M   'P 1'
#
loop_
_entity.id
_entity.type
_entity.pdbx_description
1 polymer ?
#
loop_
_entity_poly.entity_id
_entity_poly.type
_entity_poly.pdbx_seq_one_letter_code
_entity_poly.pdbx_strand_id
1 'polypeptide(L)'
;MITISRLTRALVAFVAVQVVLFALSAAFPPDMARARRSSPVVLDHRGAWLRALPVEDGRWRVRADLQRTDPTFQKRLIAVEDARFHGHLGVDPLALVRAAGSALIHGHASSGASTLTMQTARLLEPRPRNLGSKLIEMVRAAQLEARLTKREILALYLTLAPYGGNLEGVRAASLAYFGHEPTSLTDGEQALLIALPQSPEARRPDRRPEAARAARRAVLDKMVRAHVLTEAAASEAEAEPLPRRGAFPVLAWHAAGELALAAPAGQPSVVSTIDADLQTRLEPMAAAVAASQGPDVTAAILVVRIKDRAVLALVGSAGRERPGGWIDLTRAVRSPGSALKPFIYAFAFDDGALAPDTQIDDAATRFADYQPENFDHVFHDKVTAREALAYSLNVPAVATLEKIGPDAFAARLESAGVRLVRPKAAVKASGLALALGGAGITPRDMAVLYAALGDGGVAKPLAFTEAEAKSRERMGGTRIVRAEAAAQVLDILREAPAPRGRAPSALTKGGPAMAFKTGTSYGFRDAVAAGVVGGYAIIVWTGRADGGARGGLTGRDAALPLLFDVADVIDAPAIAPRPIAPKAAPGALQRLRQASEGPRLIFPPDGATVQVDDVGPGARGLVMAAGGEDLTWYVAGQPLASDPVSGKVIWRPAAPGFYRLKVVDAQGRAASARVRIKAPVG
;
A
#
# COMPACT_ATOMS: atom_id res chain seq x y z
N MET A 1 -63.82 -5.55 57.88
CA MET A 1 -63.28 -6.21 56.66
C MET A 1 -63.36 -5.24 55.51
N ILE A 2 -62.22 -4.74 55.02
CA ILE A 2 -62.20 -3.77 53.90
C ILE A 2 -62.48 -4.55 52.61
N THR A 3 -63.68 -4.42 52.07
CA THR A 3 -64.07 -5.01 50.79
C THR A 3 -63.37 -4.25 49.66
N ILE A 4 -62.20 -4.76 49.25
CA ILE A 4 -61.49 -4.26 48.07
C ILE A 4 -62.42 -4.38 46.85
N SER A 5 -62.73 -3.23 46.24
CA SER A 5 -63.64 -3.16 45.09
C SER A 5 -63.16 -4.09 43.97
N ARG A 6 -64.09 -4.63 43.17
CA ARG A 6 -63.75 -5.48 42.02
C ARG A 6 -62.79 -4.77 41.06
N LEU A 7 -62.90 -3.44 40.95
CA LEU A 7 -62.04 -2.59 40.14
C LEU A 7 -60.60 -2.56 40.67
N THR A 8 -60.42 -2.41 41.98
CA THR A 8 -59.10 -2.41 42.62
C THR A 8 -58.40 -3.77 42.48
N ARG A 9 -59.14 -4.88 42.61
CA ARG A 9 -58.60 -6.23 42.34
C ARG A 9 -58.19 -6.41 40.88
N ALA A 10 -59.00 -5.92 39.94
CA ALA A 10 -58.67 -5.95 38.51
C ALA A 10 -57.41 -5.11 38.20
N LEU A 11 -57.28 -3.93 38.82
CA LEU A 11 -56.12 -3.06 38.67
C LEU A 11 -54.84 -3.71 39.24
N VAL A 12 -54.91 -4.27 40.44
CA VAL A 12 -53.77 -4.98 41.07
C VAL A 12 -53.36 -6.19 40.22
N ALA A 13 -54.31 -6.97 39.72
CA ALA A 13 -54.03 -8.09 38.82
C ALA A 13 -53.39 -7.62 37.50
N PHE A 14 -53.88 -6.52 36.91
CA PHE A 14 -53.29 -5.94 35.71
C PHE A 14 -51.85 -5.47 35.95
N VAL A 15 -51.59 -4.75 37.04
CA VAL A 15 -50.24 -4.30 37.41
C VAL A 15 -49.32 -5.49 37.67
N ALA A 16 -49.79 -6.52 38.39
CA ALA A 16 -49.01 -7.73 38.64
C ALA A 16 -48.64 -8.45 37.34
N VAL A 17 -49.57 -8.55 36.38
CA VAL A 17 -49.30 -9.10 35.04
C VAL A 17 -48.26 -8.26 34.30
N GLN A 18 -48.37 -6.93 34.32
CA GLN A 18 -47.38 -6.05 33.68
C GLN A 18 -45.99 -6.20 34.32
N VAL A 19 -45.91 -6.30 35.65
CA VAL A 19 -44.66 -6.54 36.38
C VAL A 19 -44.06 -7.89 36.03
N VAL A 20 -44.86 -8.96 35.94
CA VAL A 20 -44.39 -10.28 35.52
C VAL A 20 -43.91 -10.27 34.07
N LEU A 21 -44.63 -9.62 33.15
CA LEU A 21 -44.22 -9.49 31.75
C LEU A 21 -42.92 -8.68 31.61
N PHE A 22 -42.77 -7.61 32.40
CA PHE A 22 -41.54 -6.84 32.47
C PHE A 22 -40.37 -7.67 33.03
N ALA A 23 -40.59 -8.39 34.13
CA ALA A 23 -39.60 -9.27 34.76
C ALA A 23 -39.16 -10.39 33.81
N LEU A 24 -40.10 -11.04 33.12
CA LEU A 24 -39.81 -12.04 32.09
C LEU A 24 -39.08 -11.43 30.89
N SER A 25 -39.42 -10.20 30.49
CA SER A 25 -38.70 -9.50 29.42
C SER A 25 -37.26 -9.16 29.83
N ALA A 26 -37.04 -8.74 31.08
CA ALA A 26 -35.71 -8.50 31.63
C ALA A 26 -34.90 -9.79 31.76
N ALA A 27 -35.52 -10.88 32.21
CA ALA A 27 -34.87 -12.18 32.34
C ALA A 27 -34.54 -12.84 30.99
N PHE A 28 -35.35 -12.59 29.96
CA PHE A 28 -35.20 -13.17 28.61
C PHE A 28 -35.19 -12.07 27.53
N PRO A 29 -34.12 -11.26 27.46
CA PRO A 29 -34.02 -10.21 26.45
C PRO A 29 -33.93 -10.81 25.04
N PRO A 30 -34.30 -10.05 23.99
CA PRO A 30 -34.12 -10.49 22.61
C PRO A 30 -32.63 -10.71 22.31
N ASP A 31 -32.30 -11.80 21.63
CA ASP A 31 -30.91 -12.09 21.24
C ASP A 31 -30.43 -11.13 20.13
N MET A 32 -29.45 -10.30 20.47
CA MET A 32 -28.84 -9.32 19.57
C MET A 32 -27.51 -9.79 18.98
N ALA A 33 -27.09 -11.03 19.22
CA ALA A 33 -25.79 -11.55 18.76
C ALA A 33 -25.65 -11.50 17.23
N ARG A 34 -26.74 -11.75 16.50
CA ARG A 34 -26.73 -11.64 15.02
C ARG A 34 -26.54 -10.19 14.54
N ALA A 35 -27.17 -9.23 15.22
CA ALA A 35 -27.04 -7.80 14.91
C ALA A 35 -25.61 -7.27 15.13
N ARG A 36 -24.92 -7.79 16.14
CA ARG A 36 -23.54 -7.40 16.48
C ARG A 36 -22.50 -7.96 15.50
N ARG A 37 -22.81 -9.08 14.84
CA ARG A 37 -21.94 -9.74 13.86
C ARG A 37 -22.12 -9.13 12.47
N SER A 38 -21.58 -7.95 12.24
CA SER A 38 -21.56 -7.29 10.92
C SER A 38 -20.24 -7.47 10.18
N SER A 39 -20.30 -7.45 8.86
CA SER A 39 -19.12 -7.36 7.99
C SER A 39 -18.30 -6.12 8.34
N PRO A 40 -16.98 -6.24 8.58
CA PRO A 40 -16.12 -5.07 8.71
C PRO A 40 -16.02 -4.40 7.34
N VAL A 41 -16.32 -3.11 7.31
CA VAL A 41 -16.26 -2.27 6.10
C VAL A 41 -15.10 -1.30 6.22
N VAL A 42 -14.32 -1.16 5.17
CA VAL A 42 -13.30 -0.12 5.05
C VAL A 42 -13.75 0.91 4.06
N LEU A 43 -13.68 2.17 4.49
CA LEU A 43 -14.07 3.34 3.72
C LEU A 43 -12.85 4.24 3.48
N ASP A 44 -12.92 5.04 2.44
CA ASP A 44 -11.97 6.11 2.15
C ASP A 44 -12.15 7.28 3.16
N HIS A 45 -11.26 8.27 3.14
CA HIS A 45 -11.31 9.42 4.06
C HIS A 45 -12.60 10.28 3.94
N ARG A 46 -13.31 10.21 2.80
CA ARG A 46 -14.60 10.86 2.52
C ARG A 46 -15.80 9.94 2.73
N GLY A 47 -15.58 8.70 3.18
CA GLY A 47 -16.61 7.70 3.41
C GLY A 47 -17.00 6.88 2.17
N ALA A 48 -16.31 7.01 1.03
CA ALA A 48 -16.51 6.18 -0.16
C ALA A 48 -16.13 4.72 0.12
N TRP A 49 -16.76 3.80 -0.60
CA TRP A 49 -16.55 2.37 -0.42
C TRP A 49 -15.17 1.92 -0.90
N LEU A 50 -14.43 1.17 -0.07
CA LEU A 50 -13.21 0.49 -0.51
C LEU A 50 -13.40 -1.03 -0.56
N ARG A 51 -13.66 -1.65 0.59
CA ARG A 51 -13.79 -3.11 0.69
C ARG A 51 -14.58 -3.49 1.94
N ALA A 52 -15.25 -4.63 1.91
CA ALA A 52 -15.67 -5.32 3.11
C ALA A 52 -15.16 -6.76 3.12
N LEU A 53 -15.27 -7.41 4.28
CA LEU A 53 -15.12 -8.87 4.40
C LEU A 53 -16.43 -9.53 4.81
N PRO A 54 -16.69 -10.76 4.36
CA PRO A 54 -17.84 -11.52 4.85
C PRO A 54 -17.66 -11.79 6.34
N VAL A 55 -18.77 -11.96 7.05
CA VAL A 55 -18.75 -12.51 8.41
C VAL A 55 -18.39 -14.00 8.38
N GLU A 56 -18.09 -14.60 9.53
CA GLU A 56 -17.62 -15.98 9.68
C GLU A 56 -18.49 -17.03 8.96
N ASP A 57 -19.81 -16.79 8.85
CA ASP A 57 -20.75 -17.68 8.15
C ASP A 57 -20.81 -17.46 6.62
N GLY A 58 -19.87 -16.69 6.07
CA GLY A 58 -19.73 -16.42 4.63
C GLY A 58 -20.70 -15.36 4.09
N ARG A 59 -21.50 -14.71 4.94
CA ARG A 59 -22.45 -13.68 4.52
C ARG A 59 -21.86 -12.27 4.46
N TRP A 60 -22.29 -11.51 3.46
CA TRP A 60 -22.10 -10.07 3.39
C TRP A 60 -23.20 -9.41 4.22
N ARG A 61 -22.92 -9.12 5.49
CA ARG A 61 -23.86 -8.46 6.41
C ARG A 61 -23.38 -7.05 6.69
N VAL A 62 -23.65 -6.14 5.76
CA VAL A 62 -23.21 -4.75 5.87
C VAL A 62 -24.23 -3.96 6.69
N ARG A 63 -23.77 -3.36 7.80
CA ARG A 63 -24.64 -2.57 8.67
C ARG A 63 -25.23 -1.38 7.93
N ALA A 64 -26.55 -1.22 7.99
CA ALA A 64 -27.25 -0.11 7.39
C ALA A 64 -26.94 1.21 8.14
N ASP A 65 -26.83 2.28 7.38
CA ASP A 65 -26.75 3.65 7.88
C ASP A 65 -27.92 4.42 7.26
N LEU A 66 -28.88 4.81 8.09
CA LEU A 66 -30.08 5.51 7.62
C LEU A 66 -29.79 6.92 7.10
N GLN A 67 -28.64 7.52 7.45
CA GLN A 67 -28.23 8.81 6.88
C GLN A 67 -27.65 8.63 5.47
N ARG A 68 -27.09 7.44 5.18
CA ARG A 68 -26.52 7.07 3.88
C ARG A 68 -27.40 6.09 3.10
N THR A 69 -28.67 5.99 3.46
CA THR A 69 -29.68 5.23 2.74
C THR A 69 -30.71 6.23 2.21
N ASP A 70 -31.07 6.11 0.94
CA ASP A 70 -32.01 6.99 0.25
C ASP A 70 -33.27 7.22 1.11
N PRO A 71 -33.59 8.47 1.49
CA PRO A 71 -34.74 8.77 2.33
C PRO A 71 -36.07 8.41 1.65
N THR A 72 -36.12 8.49 0.31
CA THR A 72 -37.28 8.09 -0.50
C THR A 72 -37.48 6.59 -0.42
N PHE A 73 -36.39 5.81 -0.51
CA PHE A 73 -36.46 4.36 -0.31
C PHE A 73 -37.00 4.00 1.08
N GLN A 74 -36.50 4.65 2.14
CA GLN A 74 -36.96 4.41 3.51
C GLN A 74 -38.47 4.68 3.64
N LYS A 75 -38.95 5.82 3.11
CA LYS A 75 -40.37 6.19 3.13
C LYS A 75 -41.23 5.19 2.36
N ARG A 76 -40.80 4.78 1.16
CA ARG A 76 -41.56 3.86 0.32
C ARG A 76 -41.58 2.43 0.89
N LEU A 77 -40.47 1.96 1.47
CA LEU A 77 -40.43 0.69 2.18
C LEU A 77 -41.46 0.68 3.31
N ILE A 78 -41.49 1.72 4.15
CA ILE A 78 -42.47 1.85 5.23
C ILE A 78 -43.89 1.88 4.66
N ALA A 79 -44.16 2.70 3.64
CA ALA A 79 -45.49 2.81 3.05
C ALA A 79 -46.02 1.48 2.47
N VAL A 80 -45.14 0.67 1.88
CA VAL A 80 -45.49 -0.61 1.24
C VAL A 80 -45.57 -1.77 2.22
N GLU A 81 -44.63 -1.89 3.15
CA GLU A 81 -44.53 -3.03 4.08
C GLU A 81 -45.31 -2.79 5.38
N ASP A 82 -45.36 -1.56 5.89
CA ASP A 82 -45.88 -1.24 7.21
C ASP A 82 -46.31 0.24 7.33
N ALA A 83 -47.40 0.61 6.66
CA ALA A 83 -47.85 2.00 6.56
C ALA A 83 -48.11 2.69 7.91
N ARG A 84 -48.33 1.92 8.99
CA ARG A 84 -48.54 2.42 10.36
C ARG A 84 -47.34 2.16 11.28
N PHE A 85 -46.15 1.93 10.71
CA PHE A 85 -44.93 1.62 11.43
C PHE A 85 -44.68 2.52 12.65
N HIS A 86 -44.91 3.83 12.52
CA HIS A 86 -44.68 4.78 13.61
C HIS A 86 -45.77 4.79 14.69
N GLY A 87 -46.96 4.24 14.42
CA GLY A 87 -48.13 4.32 15.30
C GLY A 87 -48.41 3.08 16.14
N HIS A 88 -47.72 1.96 15.90
CA HIS A 88 -47.93 0.72 16.66
C HIS A 88 -46.72 0.36 17.52
N LEU A 89 -46.91 -0.48 18.56
CA LEU A 89 -45.86 -0.94 19.47
C LEU A 89 -45.45 -2.37 19.12
N GLY A 90 -44.88 -2.55 17.91
CA GLY A 90 -44.41 -3.84 17.41
C GLY A 90 -45.46 -4.69 16.71
N VAL A 91 -46.68 -4.79 17.22
CA VAL A 91 -47.80 -5.46 16.54
C VAL A 91 -48.85 -4.44 16.18
N ASP A 92 -49.43 -4.58 14.99
CA ASP A 92 -50.52 -3.74 14.51
C ASP A 92 -51.88 -4.47 14.63
N PRO A 93 -52.73 -4.10 15.62
CA PRO A 93 -54.01 -4.78 15.84
C PRO A 93 -54.98 -4.66 14.67
N LEU A 94 -55.06 -3.49 14.01
CA LEU A 94 -55.98 -3.34 12.88
C LEU A 94 -55.50 -4.11 11.65
N ALA A 95 -54.17 -4.28 11.47
CA ALA A 95 -53.65 -5.15 10.40
C ALA A 95 -53.95 -6.62 10.69
N LEU A 96 -53.84 -7.05 11.96
CA LEU A 96 -54.16 -8.40 12.38
C LEU A 96 -55.64 -8.74 12.18
N VAL A 97 -56.55 -7.86 12.60
CA VAL A 97 -58.01 -8.02 12.43
C VAL A 97 -58.37 -8.06 10.94
N ARG A 98 -57.82 -7.13 10.14
CA ARG A 98 -58.05 -7.11 8.69
C ARG A 98 -57.57 -8.39 8.02
N ALA A 99 -56.40 -8.88 8.40
CA ALA A 99 -55.85 -10.12 7.85
C ALA A 99 -56.66 -11.35 8.26
N ALA A 100 -57.15 -11.40 9.50
CA ALA A 100 -58.04 -12.46 9.97
C ALA A 100 -59.37 -12.45 9.21
N GLY A 101 -59.98 -11.27 9.03
CA GLY A 101 -61.21 -11.11 8.24
C GLY A 101 -61.02 -11.53 6.78
N SER A 102 -59.92 -11.12 6.16
CA SER A 102 -59.59 -11.54 4.78
C SER A 102 -59.41 -13.06 4.65
N ALA A 103 -58.78 -13.69 5.65
CA ALA A 103 -58.54 -15.13 5.67
C ALA A 103 -59.84 -15.94 5.77
N LEU A 104 -60.80 -15.45 6.57
CA LEU A 104 -62.12 -16.06 6.71
C LEU A 104 -62.95 -15.94 5.42
N ILE A 105 -62.80 -14.85 4.67
CA ILE A 105 -63.55 -14.61 3.43
C ILE A 105 -62.94 -15.35 2.23
N HIS A 106 -61.62 -15.34 2.08
CA HIS A 106 -60.94 -15.84 0.87
C HIS A 106 -60.30 -17.23 1.03
N GLY A 107 -60.43 -17.86 2.20
CA GLY A 107 -59.92 -19.22 2.47
C GLY A 107 -58.40 -19.34 2.59
N HIS A 108 -57.65 -18.23 2.48
CA HIS A 108 -56.20 -18.19 2.64
C HIS A 108 -55.77 -16.92 3.38
N ALA A 109 -54.74 -17.03 4.22
CA ALA A 109 -54.24 -15.89 4.99
C ALA A 109 -53.67 -14.81 4.04
N SER A 110 -54.18 -13.57 4.16
CA SER A 110 -53.63 -12.44 3.39
C SER A 110 -52.20 -12.13 3.82
N SER A 111 -51.31 -11.90 2.86
CA SER A 111 -49.98 -11.34 3.13
C SER A 111 -50.13 -9.90 3.63
N GLY A 112 -49.68 -9.61 4.86
CA GLY A 112 -49.76 -8.26 5.43
C GLY A 112 -50.00 -8.15 6.94
N ALA A 113 -50.12 -9.26 7.67
CA ALA A 113 -50.28 -9.22 9.14
C ALA A 113 -48.98 -8.97 9.92
N SER A 114 -47.82 -8.94 9.27
CA SER A 114 -46.51 -8.83 9.92
C SER A 114 -45.91 -7.45 9.72
N THR A 115 -45.70 -6.71 10.81
CA THR A 115 -45.04 -5.40 10.85
C THR A 115 -43.53 -5.50 10.60
N LEU A 116 -42.86 -4.40 10.27
CA LEU A 116 -41.40 -4.37 10.14
C LEU A 116 -40.70 -4.81 11.43
N THR A 117 -41.26 -4.48 12.60
CA THR A 117 -40.72 -4.91 13.90
C THR A 117 -40.83 -6.43 14.08
N MET A 118 -41.96 -7.05 13.72
CA MET A 118 -42.11 -8.51 13.75
C MET A 118 -41.14 -9.19 12.77
N GLN A 119 -41.00 -8.61 11.56
CA GLN A 119 -40.03 -9.10 10.58
C GLN A 119 -38.60 -9.01 11.13
N THR A 120 -38.26 -7.93 11.83
CA THR A 120 -36.95 -7.74 12.49
C THR A 120 -36.70 -8.78 13.57
N ALA A 121 -37.69 -9.03 14.44
CA ALA A 121 -37.61 -10.07 15.47
C ALA A 121 -37.34 -11.45 14.87
N ARG A 122 -38.06 -11.79 13.78
CA ARG A 122 -37.86 -13.05 13.04
C ARG A 122 -36.46 -13.17 12.42
N LEU A 123 -35.88 -12.06 11.98
CA LEU A 123 -34.54 -12.04 11.39
C LEU A 123 -33.45 -12.18 12.47
N LEU A 124 -33.64 -11.63 13.66
CA LEU A 124 -32.73 -11.82 14.79
C LEU A 124 -32.73 -13.26 15.29
N GLU A 125 -33.91 -13.84 15.45
CA GLU A 125 -34.11 -15.17 16.03
C GLU A 125 -34.93 -16.06 15.08
N PRO A 126 -34.31 -16.63 14.02
CA PRO A 126 -35.02 -17.46 13.05
C PRO A 126 -35.65 -18.69 13.69
N ARG A 127 -36.93 -18.95 13.40
CA ARG A 127 -37.68 -20.11 13.91
C ARG A 127 -38.53 -20.76 12.80
N PRO A 128 -38.92 -22.05 12.96
CA PRO A 128 -39.81 -22.73 12.02
C PRO A 128 -41.14 -21.99 11.84
N ARG A 129 -41.70 -22.02 10.63
CA ARG A 129 -42.93 -21.28 10.30
C ARG A 129 -44.17 -22.00 10.84
N ASN A 130 -44.58 -21.66 12.06
CA ASN A 130 -45.83 -22.13 12.67
C ASN A 130 -46.47 -21.03 13.53
N LEU A 131 -47.71 -21.26 13.98
CA LEU A 131 -48.46 -20.28 14.78
C LEU A 131 -47.76 -19.92 16.10
N GLY A 132 -47.10 -20.90 16.75
CA GLY A 132 -46.34 -20.69 17.98
C GLY A 132 -45.16 -19.73 17.78
N SER A 133 -44.37 -19.93 16.72
CA SER A 133 -43.28 -19.02 16.36
C SER A 133 -43.80 -17.61 16.07
N LYS A 134 -44.97 -17.47 15.45
CA LYS A 134 -45.57 -16.17 15.17
C LYS A 134 -45.98 -15.42 16.45
N LEU A 135 -46.51 -16.13 17.46
CA LEU A 135 -46.77 -15.53 18.77
C LEU A 135 -45.46 -15.07 19.45
N ILE A 136 -44.40 -15.86 19.33
CA ILE A 136 -43.08 -15.49 19.87
C ILE A 136 -42.52 -14.28 19.14
N GLU A 137 -42.67 -14.18 17.81
CA GLU A 137 -42.32 -12.99 17.02
C GLU A 137 -43.05 -11.73 17.53
N MET A 138 -44.35 -11.85 17.88
CA MET A 138 -45.12 -10.73 18.45
C MET A 138 -44.58 -10.29 19.81
N VAL A 139 -44.25 -11.24 20.70
CA VAL A 139 -43.64 -10.94 22.00
C VAL A 139 -42.27 -10.28 21.80
N ARG A 140 -41.40 -10.86 20.95
CA ARG A 140 -40.08 -10.30 20.64
C ARG A 140 -40.18 -8.92 19.99
N ALA A 141 -41.17 -8.68 19.14
CA ALA A 141 -41.41 -7.36 18.55
C ALA A 141 -41.73 -6.31 19.62
N ALA A 142 -42.61 -6.61 20.57
CA ALA A 142 -42.89 -5.72 21.70
C ALA A 142 -41.63 -5.48 22.56
N GLN A 143 -40.81 -6.50 22.77
CA GLN A 143 -39.54 -6.38 23.49
C GLN A 143 -38.51 -5.50 22.79
N LEU A 144 -38.46 -5.52 21.45
CA LEU A 144 -37.60 -4.63 20.66
C LEU A 144 -38.07 -3.18 20.77
N GLU A 145 -39.37 -2.92 20.67
CA GLU A 145 -39.96 -1.57 20.77
C GLU A 145 -39.79 -0.94 22.15
N ALA A 146 -39.75 -1.77 23.19
CA ALA A 146 -39.44 -1.31 24.54
C ALA A 146 -37.96 -0.91 24.75
N ARG A 147 -37.06 -1.31 23.83
CA ARG A 147 -35.60 -1.14 23.99
C ARG A 147 -34.95 -0.29 22.91
N LEU A 148 -35.55 -0.24 21.72
CA LEU A 148 -35.00 0.38 20.53
C LEU A 148 -36.01 1.38 19.98
N THR A 149 -35.51 2.49 19.46
CA THR A 149 -36.29 3.45 18.71
C THR A 149 -36.72 2.86 17.36
N LYS A 150 -37.79 3.41 16.77
CA LYS A 150 -38.23 3.05 15.41
C LYS A 150 -37.11 3.16 14.37
N ARG A 151 -36.22 4.15 14.52
CA ARG A 151 -35.06 4.32 13.65
C ARG A 151 -34.08 3.16 13.81
N GLU A 152 -33.79 2.73 15.03
CA GLU A 152 -32.91 1.59 15.28
C GLU A 152 -33.51 0.28 14.79
N ILE A 153 -34.83 0.07 14.94
CA ILE A 153 -35.53 -1.10 14.42
C ILE A 153 -35.46 -1.13 12.88
N LEU A 154 -35.71 0.01 12.22
CA LEU A 154 -35.59 0.10 10.76
C LEU A 154 -34.15 -0.16 10.30
N ALA A 155 -33.14 0.42 10.97
CA ALA A 155 -31.73 0.17 10.65
C ALA A 155 -31.37 -1.32 10.83
N LEU A 156 -31.93 -1.97 11.85
CA LEU A 156 -31.72 -3.38 12.11
C LEU A 156 -32.37 -4.27 11.06
N TYR A 157 -33.61 -3.97 10.66
CA TYR A 157 -34.27 -4.62 9.52
C TYR A 157 -33.42 -4.50 8.25
N LEU A 158 -33.01 -3.28 7.92
CA LEU A 158 -32.19 -2.98 6.72
C LEU A 158 -30.79 -3.59 6.77
N THR A 159 -30.32 -4.03 7.94
CA THR A 159 -29.05 -4.76 8.09
C THR A 159 -29.21 -6.27 7.93
N LEU A 160 -30.36 -6.82 8.33
CA LEU A 160 -30.57 -8.27 8.43
C LEU A 160 -31.44 -8.86 7.32
N ALA A 161 -32.20 -8.03 6.60
CA ALA A 161 -33.08 -8.47 5.53
C ALA A 161 -32.27 -9.25 4.46
N PRO A 162 -32.69 -10.47 4.08
CA PRO A 162 -31.98 -11.27 3.10
C PRO A 162 -32.31 -10.79 1.67
N TYR A 163 -31.31 -10.68 0.80
CA TYR A 163 -31.52 -10.24 -0.59
C TYR A 163 -31.12 -11.30 -1.64
N GLY A 164 -30.84 -12.53 -1.19
CA GLY A 164 -30.48 -13.66 -2.04
C GLY A 164 -29.00 -14.03 -1.94
N GLY A 165 -28.72 -15.33 -2.07
CA GLY A 165 -27.43 -15.94 -1.81
C GLY A 165 -26.95 -15.65 -0.39
N ASN A 166 -25.75 -15.08 -0.30
CA ASN A 166 -25.11 -14.70 0.96
C ASN A 166 -25.21 -13.19 1.24
N LEU A 167 -26.18 -12.48 0.67
CA LEU A 167 -26.39 -11.04 0.88
C LEU A 167 -27.40 -10.79 2.00
N GLU A 168 -26.97 -10.08 3.05
CA GLU A 168 -27.83 -9.59 4.12
C GLU A 168 -27.67 -8.06 4.26
N GLY A 169 -28.80 -7.39 4.22
CA GLY A 169 -28.91 -5.94 4.33
C GLY A 169 -28.90 -5.20 3.00
N VAL A 170 -29.56 -4.05 3.00
CA VAL A 170 -29.82 -3.24 1.80
C VAL A 170 -28.54 -2.73 1.16
N ARG A 171 -27.54 -2.35 1.98
CA ARG A 171 -26.24 -1.88 1.48
C ARG A 171 -25.50 -2.97 0.73
N ALA A 172 -25.44 -4.18 1.28
CA ALA A 172 -24.84 -5.33 0.61
C ALA A 172 -25.56 -5.67 -0.70
N ALA A 173 -26.89 -5.59 -0.70
CA ALA A 173 -27.70 -5.83 -1.89
C ALA A 173 -27.45 -4.78 -2.99
N SER A 174 -27.46 -3.49 -2.63
CA SER A 174 -27.22 -2.38 -3.55
C SER A 174 -25.86 -2.49 -4.22
N LEU A 175 -24.80 -2.75 -3.43
CA LEU A 175 -23.44 -2.92 -3.96
C LEU A 175 -23.31 -4.14 -4.87
N ALA A 176 -23.98 -5.25 -4.54
CA ALA A 176 -23.87 -6.48 -5.31
C ALA A 176 -24.73 -6.50 -6.59
N TYR A 177 -25.88 -5.82 -6.59
CA TYR A 177 -26.80 -5.79 -7.74
C TYR A 177 -26.60 -4.56 -8.63
N PHE A 178 -26.35 -3.40 -8.04
CA PHE A 178 -26.29 -2.12 -8.77
C PHE A 178 -24.88 -1.51 -8.83
N GLY A 179 -23.95 -1.99 -7.99
CA GLY A 179 -22.56 -1.53 -8.00
C GLY A 179 -22.30 -0.23 -7.25
N HIS A 180 -23.31 0.32 -6.55
CA HIS A 180 -23.18 1.54 -5.75
C HIS A 180 -23.88 1.42 -4.39
N GLU A 181 -23.53 2.33 -3.47
CA GLU A 181 -24.21 2.46 -2.17
C GLU A 181 -25.68 2.89 -2.36
N PRO A 182 -26.59 2.53 -1.44
CA PRO A 182 -28.01 2.85 -1.55
C PRO A 182 -28.31 4.31 -1.18
N THR A 183 -27.42 5.25 -1.49
CA THR A 183 -27.58 6.69 -1.21
C THR A 183 -28.50 7.39 -2.20
N SER A 184 -28.57 6.87 -3.43
CA SER A 184 -29.41 7.37 -4.51
C SER A 184 -29.86 6.16 -5.33
N LEU A 185 -31.11 5.74 -5.16
CA LEU A 185 -31.65 4.57 -5.83
C LEU A 185 -32.71 4.99 -6.84
N THR A 186 -32.73 4.39 -8.03
CA THR A 186 -33.82 4.60 -8.99
C THR A 186 -35.14 4.03 -8.48
N ASP A 187 -36.27 4.46 -9.03
CA ASP A 187 -37.58 3.94 -8.64
C ASP A 187 -37.67 2.42 -8.87
N GLY A 188 -37.09 1.89 -9.95
CA GLY A 188 -37.02 0.46 -10.23
C GLY A 188 -36.12 -0.31 -9.25
N GLU A 189 -34.97 0.25 -8.87
CA GLU A 189 -34.06 -0.32 -7.86
C GLU A 189 -34.73 -0.39 -6.48
N GLN A 190 -35.41 0.69 -6.07
CA GLN A 190 -36.14 0.75 -4.81
C GLN A 190 -37.23 -0.32 -4.75
N ALA A 191 -38.04 -0.44 -5.82
CA ALA A 191 -39.09 -1.44 -5.90
C ALA A 191 -38.53 -2.87 -5.86
N LEU A 192 -37.40 -3.12 -6.53
CA LEU A 192 -36.74 -4.42 -6.49
C LEU A 192 -36.19 -4.73 -5.08
N LEU A 193 -35.52 -3.78 -4.41
CA LEU A 193 -35.01 -3.96 -3.05
C LEU A 193 -36.13 -4.20 -2.02
N ILE A 194 -37.31 -3.59 -2.19
CA ILE A 194 -38.47 -3.91 -1.34
C ILE A 194 -39.03 -5.31 -1.64
N ALA A 195 -38.99 -5.74 -2.91
CA ALA A 195 -39.55 -7.02 -3.34
C ALA A 195 -38.70 -8.24 -2.93
N LEU A 196 -37.37 -8.12 -2.91
CA LEU A 196 -36.45 -9.24 -2.72
C LEU A 196 -36.58 -9.94 -1.35
N PRO A 197 -36.61 -9.23 -0.20
CA PRO A 197 -36.62 -9.86 1.13
C PRO A 197 -37.79 -10.80 1.41
N GLN A 198 -38.92 -10.61 0.71
CA GLN A 198 -40.10 -11.46 0.86
C GLN A 198 -39.88 -12.88 0.34
N SER A 199 -39.03 -13.08 -0.68
CA SER A 199 -38.69 -14.40 -1.24
C SER A 199 -37.31 -14.36 -1.92
N PRO A 200 -36.22 -14.28 -1.12
CA PRO A 200 -34.91 -13.84 -1.58
C PRO A 200 -34.30 -14.75 -2.66
N GLU A 201 -34.46 -16.08 -2.58
CA GLU A 201 -33.94 -16.98 -3.63
C GLU A 201 -34.86 -17.07 -4.86
N ALA A 202 -36.18 -17.05 -4.66
CA ALA A 202 -37.14 -17.21 -5.75
C ALA A 202 -37.23 -15.98 -6.65
N ARG A 203 -36.87 -14.80 -6.13
CA ARG A 203 -36.97 -13.50 -6.82
C ARG A 203 -35.62 -12.94 -7.26
N ARG A 204 -34.56 -13.77 -7.24
CA ARG A 204 -33.21 -13.34 -7.65
C ARG A 204 -33.20 -12.88 -9.11
N PRO A 205 -32.89 -11.62 -9.42
CA PRO A 205 -32.92 -11.11 -10.80
C PRO A 205 -31.87 -11.77 -11.69
N ASP A 206 -30.75 -12.21 -11.11
CA ASP A 206 -29.66 -12.91 -11.80
C ASP A 206 -29.97 -14.37 -12.16
N ARG A 207 -30.96 -15.00 -11.51
CA ARG A 207 -31.32 -16.41 -11.72
C ARG A 207 -32.74 -16.63 -12.22
N ARG A 208 -33.66 -15.74 -11.84
CA ARG A 208 -35.12 -15.82 -12.07
C ARG A 208 -35.64 -14.45 -12.50
N PRO A 209 -35.20 -13.91 -13.66
CA PRO A 209 -35.52 -12.55 -14.09
C PRO A 209 -37.02 -12.29 -14.21
N GLU A 210 -37.81 -13.25 -14.72
CA GLU A 210 -39.26 -13.08 -14.84
C GLU A 210 -39.96 -12.95 -13.47
N ALA A 211 -39.55 -13.75 -12.49
CA ALA A 211 -40.07 -13.67 -11.13
C ALA A 211 -39.67 -12.34 -10.45
N ALA A 212 -38.45 -11.85 -10.71
CA ALA A 212 -37.98 -10.57 -10.21
C ALA A 212 -38.76 -9.40 -10.85
N ARG A 213 -39.02 -9.45 -12.16
CA ARG A 213 -39.82 -8.44 -12.89
C ARG A 213 -41.25 -8.37 -12.35
N ALA A 214 -41.90 -9.53 -12.21
CA ALA A 214 -43.24 -9.61 -11.65
C ALA A 214 -43.29 -9.08 -10.20
N ALA A 215 -42.27 -9.39 -9.39
CA ALA A 215 -42.19 -8.90 -8.02
C ALA A 215 -41.93 -7.38 -7.94
N ARG A 216 -41.07 -6.83 -8.82
CA ARG A 216 -40.85 -5.38 -8.96
C ARG A 216 -42.16 -4.67 -9.33
N ARG A 217 -42.86 -5.16 -10.35
CA ARG A 217 -44.16 -4.62 -10.78
C ARG A 217 -45.18 -4.60 -9.65
N ALA A 218 -45.32 -5.72 -8.93
CA ALA A 218 -46.25 -5.80 -7.81
C ALA A 218 -45.95 -4.80 -6.68
N VAL A 219 -44.67 -4.45 -6.47
CA VAL A 219 -44.27 -3.41 -5.52
C VAL A 219 -44.54 -2.01 -6.07
N LEU A 220 -44.25 -1.74 -7.35
CA LEU A 220 -44.58 -0.47 -8.00
C LEU A 220 -46.09 -0.17 -7.91
N ASP A 221 -46.94 -1.16 -8.19
CA ASP A 221 -48.40 -1.03 -8.05
C ASP A 221 -48.81 -0.69 -6.61
N LYS A 222 -48.12 -1.24 -5.60
CA LYS A 222 -48.35 -0.89 -4.18
C LYS A 222 -47.90 0.53 -3.89
N MET A 223 -46.78 0.99 -4.45
CA MET A 223 -46.29 2.36 -4.30
C MET A 223 -47.27 3.38 -4.90
N VAL A 224 -47.85 3.08 -6.07
CA VAL A 224 -48.89 3.91 -6.70
C VAL A 224 -50.15 3.97 -5.82
N ARG A 225 -50.66 2.82 -5.36
CA ARG A 225 -51.82 2.77 -4.45
C ARG A 225 -51.60 3.48 -3.12
N ALA A 226 -50.36 3.52 -2.64
CA ALA A 226 -49.97 4.24 -1.43
C ALA A 226 -49.66 5.74 -1.69
N HIS A 227 -49.83 6.22 -2.93
CA HIS A 227 -49.54 7.60 -3.36
C HIS A 227 -48.09 8.05 -3.06
N VAL A 228 -47.13 7.12 -3.11
CA VAL A 228 -45.70 7.41 -2.95
C VAL A 228 -44.91 7.31 -4.26
N LEU A 229 -45.60 7.04 -5.36
CA LEU A 229 -45.11 7.02 -6.74
C LEU A 229 -46.28 7.33 -7.70
N THR A 230 -46.03 8.05 -8.79
CA THR A 230 -47.05 8.30 -9.83
C THR A 230 -47.12 7.13 -10.82
N GLU A 231 -48.24 6.94 -11.51
CA GLU A 231 -48.37 5.92 -12.56
C GLU A 231 -47.33 6.07 -13.68
N ALA A 232 -47.04 7.31 -14.11
CA ALA A 232 -46.02 7.57 -15.13
C ALA A 232 -44.62 7.09 -14.70
N ALA A 233 -44.18 7.50 -13.50
CA ALA A 233 -42.90 7.05 -12.94
C ALA A 233 -42.88 5.53 -12.68
N ALA A 234 -44.01 4.91 -12.31
CA ALA A 234 -44.10 3.46 -12.17
C ALA A 234 -43.90 2.73 -13.51
N SER A 235 -44.47 3.27 -14.60
CA SER A 235 -44.27 2.72 -15.94
C SER A 235 -42.82 2.86 -16.42
N GLU A 236 -42.15 3.97 -16.08
CA GLU A 236 -40.73 4.19 -16.38
C GLU A 236 -39.84 3.21 -15.58
N ALA A 237 -40.10 3.09 -14.28
CA ALA A 237 -39.41 2.16 -13.38
C ALA A 237 -39.59 0.69 -13.77
N GLU A 238 -40.74 0.33 -14.34
CA GLU A 238 -40.99 -1.01 -14.87
C GLU A 238 -40.12 -1.32 -16.10
N ALA A 239 -39.77 -0.31 -16.90
CA ALA A 239 -38.94 -0.45 -18.09
C ALA A 239 -37.43 -0.56 -17.78
N GLU A 240 -37.00 -0.18 -16.57
CA GLU A 240 -35.60 -0.28 -16.17
C GLU A 240 -35.04 -1.73 -16.31
N PRO A 241 -33.80 -1.92 -16.78
CA PRO A 241 -33.21 -3.24 -16.91
C PRO A 241 -33.05 -3.92 -15.54
N LEU A 242 -33.25 -5.24 -15.50
CA LEU A 242 -32.98 -5.99 -14.27
C LEU A 242 -31.47 -6.16 -14.07
N PRO A 243 -30.97 -5.97 -12.84
CA PRO A 243 -29.55 -6.13 -12.55
C PRO A 243 -29.11 -7.59 -12.66
N ARG A 244 -27.83 -7.80 -12.94
CA ARG A 244 -27.16 -9.08 -12.69
C ARG A 244 -26.24 -8.91 -11.51
N ARG A 245 -26.19 -9.94 -10.66
CA ARG A 245 -25.32 -9.92 -9.50
C ARG A 245 -23.85 -9.90 -9.93
N GLY A 246 -23.12 -8.88 -9.53
CA GLY A 246 -21.69 -8.71 -9.78
C GLY A 246 -20.81 -9.27 -8.67
N ALA A 247 -19.49 -9.21 -8.90
CA ALA A 247 -18.52 -9.34 -7.82
C ALA A 247 -18.70 -8.18 -6.84
N PHE A 248 -18.50 -8.43 -5.55
CA PHE A 248 -18.57 -7.35 -4.57
C PHE A 248 -17.48 -6.32 -4.87
N PRO A 249 -17.79 -5.01 -4.88
CA PRO A 249 -16.82 -3.98 -5.24
C PRO A 249 -15.64 -3.99 -4.27
N VAL A 250 -14.44 -4.01 -4.82
CA VAL A 250 -13.20 -3.96 -4.05
C VAL A 250 -12.22 -2.97 -4.69
N LEU A 251 -11.67 -2.13 -3.84
CA LEU A 251 -10.59 -1.19 -4.13
C LEU A 251 -9.52 -1.30 -3.03
N ALA A 252 -8.26 -1.01 -3.36
CA ALA A 252 -7.14 -1.15 -2.44
C ALA A 252 -7.08 -2.53 -1.78
N TRP A 253 -7.19 -3.60 -2.58
CA TRP A 253 -7.40 -4.98 -2.08
C TRP A 253 -6.57 -5.31 -0.84
N HIS A 254 -5.26 -5.07 -0.88
CA HIS A 254 -4.36 -5.39 0.22
C HIS A 254 -4.57 -4.49 1.45
N ALA A 255 -4.50 -3.16 1.29
CA ALA A 255 -4.64 -2.22 2.42
C ALA A 255 -6.03 -2.28 3.07
N ALA A 256 -7.09 -2.29 2.26
CA ALA A 256 -8.46 -2.37 2.76
C ALA A 256 -8.76 -3.76 3.36
N GLY A 257 -8.12 -4.83 2.85
CA GLY A 257 -8.20 -6.16 3.47
C GLY A 257 -7.53 -6.20 4.85
N GLU A 258 -6.32 -5.65 4.96
CA GLU A 258 -5.58 -5.54 6.23
C GLU A 258 -6.38 -4.75 7.28
N LEU A 259 -6.92 -3.60 6.90
CA LEU A 259 -7.73 -2.75 7.79
C LEU A 259 -9.04 -3.42 8.20
N ALA A 260 -9.70 -4.16 7.29
CA ALA A 260 -10.92 -4.89 7.61
C ALA A 260 -10.66 -6.03 8.61
N LEU A 261 -9.53 -6.72 8.49
CA LEU A 261 -9.11 -7.78 9.42
C LEU A 261 -8.69 -7.22 10.79
N ALA A 262 -8.10 -6.03 10.81
CA ALA A 262 -7.68 -5.35 12.03
C ALA A 262 -8.81 -4.58 12.74
N ALA A 263 -10.01 -4.53 12.15
CA ALA A 263 -11.15 -3.80 12.71
C ALA A 263 -11.54 -4.35 14.09
N PRO A 264 -11.67 -3.49 15.13
CA PRO A 264 -12.10 -3.93 16.45
C PRO A 264 -13.49 -4.59 16.43
N ALA A 265 -13.68 -5.60 17.27
CA ALA A 265 -14.98 -6.28 17.39
C ALA A 265 -16.08 -5.28 17.76
N GLY A 266 -17.16 -5.25 16.97
CA GLY A 266 -18.28 -4.33 17.16
C GLY A 266 -18.12 -2.97 16.49
N GLN A 267 -16.97 -2.65 15.89
CA GLN A 267 -16.80 -1.48 15.04
C GLN A 267 -17.15 -1.84 13.58
N PRO A 268 -18.29 -1.38 13.05
CA PRO A 268 -18.79 -1.83 11.74
C PRO A 268 -18.01 -1.25 10.57
N SER A 269 -17.30 -0.13 10.77
CA SER A 269 -16.55 0.55 9.73
C SER A 269 -15.24 1.15 10.22
N VAL A 270 -14.20 1.00 9.42
CA VAL A 270 -12.89 1.65 9.57
C VAL A 270 -12.74 2.70 8.48
N VAL A 271 -12.48 3.94 8.88
CA VAL A 271 -12.19 5.03 7.94
C VAL A 271 -10.68 5.09 7.73
N SER A 272 -10.25 4.78 6.52
CA SER A 272 -8.85 4.77 6.12
C SER A 272 -8.38 6.14 5.63
N THR A 273 -7.07 6.31 5.46
CA THR A 273 -6.47 7.47 4.78
C THR A 273 -6.46 7.34 3.26
N ILE A 274 -6.84 6.16 2.73
CA ILE A 274 -6.82 5.90 1.29
C ILE A 274 -7.82 6.84 0.62
N ASP A 275 -7.41 7.41 -0.52
CA ASP A 275 -8.26 8.18 -1.39
C ASP A 275 -8.77 7.27 -2.52
N ALA A 276 -10.09 7.06 -2.57
CA ALA A 276 -10.69 6.14 -3.52
C ALA A 276 -10.44 6.57 -4.98
N ASP A 277 -10.53 7.87 -5.28
CA ASP A 277 -10.37 8.36 -6.66
C ASP A 277 -8.93 8.18 -7.13
N LEU A 278 -7.95 8.48 -6.26
CA LEU A 278 -6.55 8.24 -6.55
C LEU A 278 -6.29 6.74 -6.76
N GLN A 279 -6.76 5.90 -5.84
CA GLN A 279 -6.56 4.45 -5.92
C GLN A 279 -7.17 3.86 -7.21
N THR A 280 -8.37 4.29 -7.60
CA THR A 280 -9.03 3.85 -8.85
C THR A 280 -8.22 4.23 -10.10
N ARG A 281 -7.48 5.34 -10.07
CA ARG A 281 -6.56 5.71 -11.17
C ARG A 281 -5.26 4.91 -11.16
N LEU A 282 -4.71 4.63 -9.98
CA LEU A 282 -3.39 3.98 -9.86
C LEU A 282 -3.40 2.46 -10.07
N GLU A 283 -4.49 1.76 -9.74
CA GLU A 283 -4.57 0.29 -9.95
C GLU A 283 -4.44 -0.10 -11.44
N PRO A 284 -5.18 0.53 -12.39
CA PRO A 284 -5.00 0.27 -13.81
C PRO A 284 -3.61 0.65 -14.34
N MET A 285 -2.98 1.70 -13.81
CA MET A 285 -1.61 2.09 -14.20
C MET A 285 -0.59 1.02 -13.82
N ALA A 286 -0.68 0.48 -12.60
CA ALA A 286 0.15 -0.64 -12.16
C ALA A 286 -0.07 -1.89 -13.03
N ALA A 287 -1.33 -2.19 -13.36
CA ALA A 287 -1.68 -3.31 -14.24
C ALA A 287 -1.09 -3.14 -15.65
N ALA A 288 -1.20 -1.96 -16.24
CA ALA A 288 -0.67 -1.66 -17.58
C ALA A 288 0.86 -1.75 -17.64
N VAL A 289 1.56 -1.18 -16.65
CA VAL A 289 3.03 -1.25 -16.56
C VAL A 289 3.51 -2.66 -16.33
N ALA A 290 2.83 -3.42 -15.48
CA ALA A 290 3.16 -4.83 -15.30
C ALA A 290 2.92 -5.63 -16.61
N ALA A 291 1.87 -5.31 -17.36
CA ALA A 291 1.58 -5.97 -18.64
C ALA A 291 2.61 -5.70 -19.72
N SER A 292 3.10 -4.46 -19.83
CA SER A 292 4.15 -4.14 -20.80
C SER A 292 5.49 -4.80 -20.49
N GLN A 293 5.74 -5.17 -19.23
CA GLN A 293 6.99 -5.79 -18.78
C GLN A 293 6.97 -7.33 -18.80
N GLY A 294 5.83 -7.96 -19.04
CA GLY A 294 5.70 -9.40 -19.22
C GLY A 294 4.57 -10.06 -18.40
N PRO A 295 4.26 -11.33 -18.68
CA PRO A 295 3.12 -12.04 -18.08
C PRO A 295 3.30 -12.34 -16.59
N ASP A 296 4.54 -12.56 -16.14
CA ASP A 296 4.86 -12.90 -14.75
C ASP A 296 5.25 -11.69 -13.90
N VAL A 297 5.19 -10.48 -14.49
CA VAL A 297 5.56 -9.25 -13.81
C VAL A 297 4.35 -8.68 -13.07
N THR A 298 4.63 -8.06 -11.94
CA THR A 298 3.68 -7.30 -11.15
C THR A 298 4.32 -5.99 -10.69
N ALA A 299 3.51 -5.07 -10.18
CA ALA A 299 3.92 -3.75 -9.76
C ALA A 299 3.26 -3.41 -8.43
N ALA A 300 3.95 -2.59 -7.65
CA ALA A 300 3.44 -2.02 -6.42
C ALA A 300 3.68 -0.50 -6.40
N ILE A 301 2.71 0.23 -5.88
CA ILE A 301 2.74 1.69 -5.75
C ILE A 301 2.31 2.05 -4.33
N LEU A 302 3.04 2.98 -3.72
CA LEU A 302 2.72 3.54 -2.41
C LEU A 302 2.84 5.06 -2.47
N VAL A 303 1.78 5.78 -2.13
CA VAL A 303 1.75 7.24 -2.07
C VAL A 303 1.49 7.67 -0.63
N VAL A 304 2.42 8.46 -0.07
CA VAL A 304 2.38 8.93 1.32
C VAL A 304 2.39 10.44 1.35
N ARG A 305 1.42 11.04 2.03
CA ARG A 305 1.45 12.47 2.35
C ARG A 305 2.41 12.69 3.53
N ILE A 306 3.39 13.56 3.32
CA ILE A 306 4.52 13.72 4.26
C ILE A 306 4.05 14.30 5.59
N LYS A 307 3.17 15.32 5.57
CA LYS A 307 2.73 16.09 6.75
C LYS A 307 2.25 15.22 7.91
N ASP A 308 1.41 14.24 7.61
CA ASP A 308 0.68 13.39 8.57
C ASP A 308 0.93 11.90 8.36
N ARG A 309 1.84 11.54 7.43
CA ARG A 309 2.18 10.17 7.03
C ARG A 309 0.99 9.35 6.52
N ALA A 310 -0.08 10.01 6.11
CA ALA A 310 -1.26 9.36 5.56
C ALA A 310 -0.89 8.61 4.28
N VAL A 311 -1.20 7.32 4.23
CA VAL A 311 -1.09 6.50 3.02
C VAL A 311 -2.32 6.77 2.18
N LEU A 312 -2.17 7.54 1.11
CA LEU A 312 -3.28 7.97 0.24
C LEU A 312 -3.61 6.92 -0.83
N ALA A 313 -2.63 6.13 -1.24
CA ALA A 313 -2.85 5.01 -2.14
C ALA A 313 -1.83 3.90 -1.88
N LEU A 314 -2.30 2.66 -1.98
CA LEU A 314 -1.51 1.45 -1.83
C LEU A 314 -1.97 0.41 -2.85
N VAL A 315 -1.19 0.25 -3.91
CA VAL A 315 -1.32 -0.84 -4.88
C VAL A 315 -0.32 -1.92 -4.48
N GLY A 316 -0.80 -3.02 -3.90
CA GLY A 316 0.06 -4.11 -3.41
C GLY A 316 0.51 -5.09 -4.50
N SER A 317 -0.22 -5.14 -5.62
CA SER A 317 0.07 -5.95 -6.80
C SER A 317 -0.68 -5.39 -8.00
N ALA A 318 -0.27 -5.78 -9.21
CA ALA A 318 -0.86 -5.35 -10.48
C ALA A 318 -2.17 -6.08 -10.86
N GLY A 319 -2.95 -6.56 -9.89
CA GLY A 319 -4.17 -7.35 -10.10
C GLY A 319 -4.07 -8.77 -9.56
N ARG A 320 -5.21 -9.37 -9.17
CA ARG A 320 -5.26 -10.67 -8.46
C ARG A 320 -5.09 -11.87 -9.39
N GLU A 321 -5.43 -11.67 -10.65
CA GLU A 321 -5.35 -12.62 -11.75
C GLU A 321 -3.92 -12.83 -12.26
N ARG A 322 -2.98 -11.95 -11.87
CA ARG A 322 -1.55 -12.08 -12.19
C ARG A 322 -0.81 -13.00 -11.22
N PRO A 323 0.29 -13.65 -11.65
CA PRO A 323 1.18 -14.38 -10.75
C PRO A 323 1.63 -13.51 -9.56
N GLY A 324 1.37 -14.00 -8.35
CA GLY A 324 1.64 -13.27 -7.12
C GLY A 324 0.69 -12.10 -6.81
N GLY A 325 -0.43 -11.98 -7.53
CA GLY A 325 -1.44 -10.94 -7.35
C GLY A 325 -2.09 -10.90 -5.97
N TRP A 326 -2.00 -11.98 -5.21
CA TRP A 326 -2.51 -12.10 -3.84
C TRP A 326 -1.51 -11.71 -2.75
N ILE A 327 -0.26 -11.41 -3.14
CA ILE A 327 0.82 -11.03 -2.23
C ILE A 327 0.87 -9.50 -2.18
N ASP A 328 0.83 -8.94 -0.96
CA ASP A 328 1.10 -7.52 -0.77
C ASP A 328 2.61 -7.26 -0.89
N LEU A 329 3.03 -6.83 -2.08
CA LEU A 329 4.44 -6.58 -2.38
C LEU A 329 4.95 -5.30 -1.70
N THR A 330 4.07 -4.46 -1.14
CA THR A 330 4.51 -3.34 -0.29
C THR A 330 5.05 -3.78 1.06
N ARG A 331 4.71 -5.01 1.49
CA ARG A 331 5.21 -5.65 2.71
C ARG A 331 6.28 -6.70 2.43
N ALA A 332 6.47 -7.06 1.17
CA ALA A 332 7.48 -8.04 0.79
C ALA A 332 8.88 -7.43 0.92
N VAL A 333 9.78 -8.19 1.53
CA VAL A 333 11.20 -7.82 1.62
C VAL A 333 11.83 -8.04 0.24
N ARG A 334 12.37 -6.96 -0.34
CA ARG A 334 13.03 -6.95 -1.66
C ARG A 334 14.36 -6.23 -1.57
N SER A 335 15.25 -6.46 -2.54
CA SER A 335 16.47 -5.69 -2.61
C SER A 335 16.12 -4.26 -3.05
N PRO A 336 16.57 -3.22 -2.31
CA PRO A 336 16.36 -1.83 -2.74
C PRO A 336 17.29 -1.43 -3.88
N GLY A 337 18.28 -2.28 -4.25
CA GLY A 337 19.39 -1.90 -5.10
C GLY A 337 20.03 -0.60 -4.60
N SER A 338 20.18 0.37 -5.50
CA SER A 338 20.74 1.70 -5.21
C SER A 338 19.77 2.68 -4.53
N ALA A 339 18.54 2.29 -4.18
CA ALA A 339 17.56 3.20 -3.58
C ALA A 339 17.91 3.67 -2.17
N LEU A 340 18.90 3.05 -1.50
CA LEU A 340 19.40 3.48 -0.19
C LEU A 340 20.60 4.45 -0.24
N LYS A 341 21.22 4.66 -1.41
CA LYS A 341 22.35 5.59 -1.56
C LYS A 341 22.07 7.01 -1.05
N PRO A 342 20.88 7.62 -1.23
CA PRO A 342 20.59 8.95 -0.69
C PRO A 342 20.87 9.07 0.81
N PHE A 343 20.61 8.02 1.57
CA PHE A 343 20.83 8.02 3.02
C PHE A 343 22.31 7.89 3.40
N ILE A 344 23.11 7.21 2.57
CA ILE A 344 24.57 7.10 2.77
C ILE A 344 25.18 8.50 2.67
N TYR A 345 24.82 9.26 1.63
CA TYR A 345 25.26 10.64 1.46
C TYR A 345 24.62 11.57 2.49
N ALA A 346 23.34 11.39 2.84
CA ALA A 346 22.70 12.20 3.88
C ALA A 346 23.43 12.08 5.22
N PHE A 347 23.84 10.87 5.62
CA PHE A 347 24.57 10.66 6.87
C PHE A 347 25.99 11.22 6.77
N ALA A 348 26.66 11.03 5.64
CA ALA A 348 27.97 11.59 5.39
C ALA A 348 27.99 13.13 5.45
N PHE A 349 26.96 13.80 4.92
CA PHE A 349 26.79 15.24 5.01
C PHE A 349 26.43 15.69 6.42
N ASP A 350 25.56 14.95 7.10
CA ASP A 350 25.13 15.27 8.46
C ASP A 350 26.26 15.10 9.50
N ASP A 351 27.11 14.10 9.32
CA ASP A 351 28.27 13.84 10.18
C ASP A 351 29.44 14.78 9.84
N GLY A 352 29.31 15.62 8.81
CA GLY A 352 30.36 16.50 8.31
C GLY A 352 31.54 15.75 7.69
N ALA A 353 31.34 14.50 7.28
CA ALA A 353 32.37 13.69 6.63
C ALA A 353 32.56 14.09 5.15
N LEU A 354 31.49 14.55 4.50
CA LEU A 354 31.48 15.02 3.12
C LEU A 354 30.69 16.33 3.01
N ALA A 355 30.94 17.08 1.95
CA ALA A 355 30.09 18.12 1.41
C ALA A 355 29.65 17.72 -0.02
N PRO A 356 28.60 18.34 -0.59
CA PRO A 356 28.11 17.99 -1.93
C PRO A 356 29.18 18.04 -3.04
N ASP A 357 30.21 18.87 -2.92
CA ASP A 357 31.28 19.03 -3.90
C ASP A 357 32.61 18.38 -3.47
N THR A 358 32.62 17.61 -2.38
CA THR A 358 33.76 16.77 -2.02
C THR A 358 34.14 15.86 -3.19
N GLN A 359 35.42 15.89 -3.61
CA GLN A 359 35.92 15.01 -4.65
C GLN A 359 36.12 13.58 -4.11
N ILE A 360 35.67 12.62 -4.90
CA ILE A 360 35.74 11.19 -4.64
C ILE A 360 36.32 10.52 -5.88
N ASP A 361 37.27 9.61 -5.67
CA ASP A 361 37.84 8.82 -6.76
C ASP A 361 36.85 7.72 -7.19
N ASP A 362 36.46 7.75 -8.46
CA ASP A 362 35.70 6.71 -9.15
C ASP A 362 36.64 5.88 -10.04
N ALA A 363 37.48 5.06 -9.40
CA ALA A 363 38.45 4.18 -10.05
C ALA A 363 38.34 2.76 -9.49
N ALA A 364 38.89 1.77 -10.20
CA ALA A 364 38.92 0.38 -9.76
C ALA A 364 39.53 0.25 -8.35
N THR A 365 38.67 0.09 -7.35
CA THR A 365 39.04 0.14 -5.93
C THR A 365 38.65 -1.16 -5.26
N ARG A 366 39.61 -1.77 -4.58
CA ARG A 366 39.40 -2.96 -3.76
C ARG A 366 39.25 -2.56 -2.30
N PHE A 367 38.15 -2.99 -1.68
CA PHE A 367 37.81 -2.80 -0.27
C PHE A 367 37.93 -4.14 0.44
N ALA A 368 39.12 -4.45 0.95
CA ALA A 368 39.47 -5.79 1.44
C ALA A 368 39.20 -6.88 0.37
N ASP A 369 38.23 -7.77 0.56
CA ASP A 369 37.87 -8.83 -0.40
C ASP A 369 36.74 -8.44 -1.36
N TYR A 370 36.24 -7.21 -1.27
CA TYR A 370 35.14 -6.72 -2.09
C TYR A 370 35.62 -5.70 -3.11
N GLN A 371 35.31 -5.93 -4.39
CA GLN A 371 35.62 -5.02 -5.49
C GLN A 371 34.33 -4.68 -6.24
N PRO A 372 33.69 -3.54 -5.93
CA PRO A 372 32.51 -3.10 -6.66
C PRO A 372 32.90 -2.55 -8.03
N GLU A 373 32.00 -2.70 -8.99
CA GLU A 373 32.08 -2.06 -10.31
C GLU A 373 30.87 -1.15 -10.51
N ASN A 374 31.04 -0.11 -11.33
CA ASN A 374 29.91 0.70 -11.77
C ASN A 374 29.00 -0.11 -12.70
N PHE A 375 27.74 0.32 -12.79
CA PHE A 375 26.74 -0.40 -13.56
C PHE A 375 27.05 -0.43 -15.07
N ASP A 376 27.74 0.60 -15.57
CA ASP A 376 28.21 0.75 -16.94
C ASP A 376 29.64 0.20 -17.15
N HIS A 377 30.30 -0.28 -16.09
CA HIS A 377 31.71 -0.69 -16.08
C HIS A 377 32.68 0.41 -16.51
N VAL A 378 32.28 1.69 -16.44
CA VAL A 378 33.12 2.85 -16.75
C VAL A 378 33.52 3.56 -15.46
N PHE A 379 34.78 4.00 -15.41
CA PHE A 379 35.35 4.77 -14.31
C PHE A 379 35.52 6.23 -14.74
N HIS A 380 35.08 7.17 -13.90
CA HIS A 380 35.07 8.60 -14.19
C HIS A 380 36.22 9.38 -13.55
N ASP A 381 37.22 8.67 -13.01
CA ASP A 381 38.39 9.20 -12.31
C ASP A 381 38.02 10.04 -11.07
N LYS A 382 37.72 11.34 -11.21
CA LYS A 382 37.33 12.22 -10.11
C LYS A 382 35.93 12.77 -10.32
N VAL A 383 35.06 12.51 -9.35
CA VAL A 383 33.68 13.02 -9.33
C VAL A 383 33.38 13.69 -8.00
N THR A 384 32.45 14.63 -7.98
CA THR A 384 31.92 15.19 -6.75
C THR A 384 30.91 14.23 -6.09
N ALA A 385 30.69 14.35 -4.78
CA ALA A 385 29.65 13.60 -4.08
C ALA A 385 28.25 13.80 -4.69
N ARG A 386 27.95 15.03 -5.16
CA ARG A 386 26.75 15.40 -5.92
C ARG A 386 26.65 14.59 -7.21
N GLU A 387 27.66 14.63 -8.06
CA GLU A 387 27.68 13.91 -9.34
C GLU A 387 27.55 12.40 -9.10
N ALA A 388 28.29 11.87 -8.13
CA ALA A 388 28.25 10.47 -7.78
C ALA A 388 26.85 10.01 -7.33
N LEU A 389 26.12 10.82 -6.57
CA LEU A 389 24.75 10.51 -6.17
C LEU A 389 23.76 10.70 -7.34
N ALA A 390 23.87 11.79 -8.11
CA ALA A 390 22.99 12.10 -9.24
C ALA A 390 23.07 11.04 -10.34
N TYR A 391 24.28 10.57 -10.66
CA TYR A 391 24.52 9.48 -11.62
C TYR A 391 24.50 8.09 -10.98
N SER A 392 24.31 8.00 -9.66
CA SER A 392 24.19 6.74 -8.92
C SER A 392 25.41 5.81 -9.06
N LEU A 393 26.62 6.36 -9.04
CA LEU A 393 27.87 5.60 -9.15
C LEU A 393 28.07 4.66 -7.95
N ASN A 394 28.63 3.47 -8.18
CA ASN A 394 28.74 2.42 -7.17
C ASN A 394 29.98 2.58 -6.30
N VAL A 395 31.15 2.82 -6.91
CA VAL A 395 32.41 2.92 -6.17
C VAL A 395 32.42 4.08 -5.17
N PRO A 396 32.02 5.32 -5.53
CA PRO A 396 31.98 6.43 -4.58
C PRO A 396 30.99 6.20 -3.42
N ALA A 397 29.85 5.54 -3.70
CA ALA A 397 28.86 5.22 -2.67
C ALA A 397 29.41 4.19 -1.67
N VAL A 398 30.15 3.19 -2.14
CA VAL A 398 30.81 2.20 -1.28
C VAL A 398 31.93 2.85 -0.46
N ALA A 399 32.74 3.72 -1.06
CA ALA A 399 33.77 4.48 -0.34
C ALA A 399 33.17 5.39 0.75
N THR A 400 32.03 6.02 0.45
CA THR A 400 31.30 6.85 1.42
C THR A 400 30.74 5.99 2.56
N LEU A 401 30.18 4.80 2.25
CA LEU A 401 29.67 3.87 3.27
C LEU A 401 30.80 3.34 4.18
N GLU A 402 31.97 3.05 3.61
CA GLU A 402 33.17 2.67 4.37
C GLU A 402 33.56 3.76 5.37
N LYS A 403 33.51 5.03 4.94
CA LYS A 403 33.86 6.19 5.77
C LYS A 403 32.90 6.38 6.97
N ILE A 404 31.60 6.22 6.77
CA ILE A 404 30.59 6.38 7.85
C ILE A 404 30.42 5.11 8.70
N GLY A 405 30.80 3.95 8.17
CA GLY A 405 30.63 2.65 8.82
C GLY A 405 29.28 2.00 8.50
N PRO A 406 29.26 0.78 7.92
CA PRO A 406 28.02 0.11 7.51
C PRO A 406 27.10 -0.28 8.68
N ASP A 407 27.64 -0.60 9.85
CA ASP A 407 26.82 -0.91 11.04
C ASP A 407 26.17 0.34 11.63
N ALA A 408 26.89 1.47 11.69
CA ALA A 408 26.34 2.74 12.12
C ALA A 408 25.22 3.21 11.17
N PHE A 409 25.45 3.07 9.85
CA PHE A 409 24.45 3.34 8.83
C PHE A 409 23.19 2.49 9.03
N ALA A 410 23.34 1.17 9.19
CA ALA A 410 22.20 0.29 9.38
C ALA A 410 21.44 0.58 10.70
N ALA A 411 22.15 0.76 11.81
CA ALA A 411 21.54 1.07 13.11
C ALA A 411 20.76 2.40 13.08
N ARG A 412 21.29 3.41 12.40
CA ARG A 412 20.64 4.71 12.25
C ARG A 412 19.38 4.63 11.37
N LEU A 413 19.38 3.82 10.31
CA LEU A 413 18.14 3.52 9.57
C LEU A 413 17.14 2.74 10.43
N GLU A 414 17.60 1.72 11.18
CA GLU A 414 16.73 0.90 12.03
C GLU A 414 16.12 1.72 13.18
N SER A 415 16.80 2.75 13.68
CA SER A 415 16.27 3.70 14.67
C SER A 415 15.04 4.48 14.18
N ALA A 416 14.85 4.57 12.86
CA ALA A 416 13.67 5.18 12.22
C ALA A 416 12.41 4.29 12.30
N GLY A 417 12.52 3.08 12.85
CA GLY A 417 11.46 2.07 12.85
C GLY A 417 11.43 1.20 11.59
N VAL A 418 12.48 1.27 10.76
CA VAL A 418 12.63 0.46 9.53
C VAL A 418 13.35 -0.85 9.83
N ARG A 419 13.00 -1.93 9.11
CA ARG A 419 13.65 -3.22 9.28
C ARG A 419 14.48 -3.62 8.06
N LEU A 420 15.80 -3.66 8.22
CA LEU A 420 16.71 -4.25 7.23
C LEU A 420 16.84 -5.77 7.45
N VAL A 421 16.71 -6.54 6.38
CA VAL A 421 16.80 -8.00 6.39
C VAL A 421 18.06 -8.44 5.68
N ARG A 422 18.96 -9.10 6.42
CA ARG A 422 20.25 -9.58 5.91
C ARG A 422 20.15 -11.08 5.57
N PRO A 423 20.88 -11.59 4.57
CA PRO A 423 20.91 -13.04 4.28
C PRO A 423 21.36 -13.84 5.52
N LYS A 424 20.74 -15.00 5.77
CA LYS A 424 21.00 -15.85 6.95
C LYS A 424 22.42 -16.46 7.00
N ALA A 425 23.21 -16.35 5.93
CA ALA A 425 24.56 -16.90 5.86
C ALA A 425 25.54 -16.06 6.70
N ALA A 426 25.72 -16.45 7.97
CA ALA A 426 26.88 -16.26 8.86
C ALA A 426 27.52 -14.86 9.05
N VAL A 427 27.04 -13.78 8.45
CA VAL A 427 27.58 -12.44 8.69
C VAL A 427 26.60 -11.64 9.56
N LYS A 428 26.88 -11.56 10.87
CA LYS A 428 26.11 -10.71 11.80
C LYS A 428 26.34 -9.21 11.55
N ALA A 429 27.48 -8.83 10.98
CA ALA A 429 27.86 -7.45 10.70
C ALA A 429 27.32 -6.96 9.34
N SER A 430 27.01 -5.68 9.24
CA SER A 430 26.60 -5.05 8.00
C SER A 430 27.84 -4.86 7.11
N GLY A 431 27.85 -5.44 5.92
CA GLY A 431 28.94 -5.29 4.96
C GLY A 431 28.75 -4.12 3.99
N LEU A 432 29.82 -3.75 3.28
CA LEU A 432 29.79 -2.67 2.27
C LEU A 432 28.81 -2.93 1.11
N ALA A 433 28.44 -4.19 0.87
CA ALA A 433 27.41 -4.56 -0.10
C ALA A 433 26.05 -3.91 0.19
N LEU A 434 25.81 -3.44 1.43
CA LEU A 434 24.61 -2.67 1.79
C LEU A 434 24.44 -1.42 0.91
N ALA A 435 25.53 -0.80 0.44
CA ALA A 435 25.47 0.36 -0.45
C ALA A 435 24.79 0.07 -1.79
N LEU A 436 24.81 -1.19 -2.22
CA LEU A 436 24.30 -1.65 -3.51
C LEU A 436 23.07 -2.56 -3.37
N GLY A 437 22.44 -2.60 -2.19
CA GLY A 437 21.23 -3.39 -1.95
C GLY A 437 21.49 -4.81 -1.45
N GLY A 438 22.63 -5.05 -0.80
CA GLY A 438 22.98 -6.32 -0.14
C GLY A 438 22.14 -6.67 1.09
N ALA A 439 21.19 -5.81 1.49
CA ALA A 439 20.14 -6.10 2.46
C ALA A 439 18.77 -5.85 1.83
N GLY A 440 17.77 -6.62 2.26
CA GLY A 440 16.38 -6.44 1.87
C GLY A 440 15.66 -5.41 2.75
N ILE A 441 14.68 -4.73 2.17
CA ILE A 441 13.79 -3.76 2.83
C ILE A 441 12.40 -3.84 2.20
N THR A 442 11.36 -3.44 2.92
CA THR A 442 10.00 -3.37 2.36
C THR A 442 9.73 -2.02 1.68
N PRO A 443 8.88 -1.94 0.64
CA PRO A 443 8.44 -0.65 0.10
C PRO A 443 7.80 0.28 1.13
N ARG A 444 7.07 -0.25 2.13
CA ARG A 444 6.54 0.55 3.25
C ARG A 444 7.66 1.18 4.08
N ASP A 445 8.71 0.44 4.40
CA ASP A 445 9.87 0.97 5.10
C ASP A 445 10.64 2.01 4.27
N MET A 446 10.80 1.77 2.96
CA MET A 446 11.37 2.78 2.06
C MET A 446 10.53 4.06 2.07
N ALA A 447 9.20 3.96 2.09
CA ALA A 447 8.33 5.14 2.17
C ALA A 447 8.52 5.93 3.46
N VAL A 448 8.76 5.27 4.60
CA VAL A 448 9.12 5.95 5.86
C VAL A 448 10.40 6.78 5.68
N LEU A 449 11.42 6.20 5.05
CA LEU A 449 12.70 6.88 4.84
C LEU A 449 12.59 8.07 3.86
N TYR A 450 11.90 7.90 2.73
CA TYR A 450 11.73 9.00 1.75
C TYR A 450 10.79 10.09 2.27
N ALA A 451 9.75 9.73 3.03
CA ALA A 451 8.92 10.71 3.73
C ALA A 451 9.72 11.46 4.81
N ALA A 452 10.73 10.82 5.41
CA ALA A 452 11.64 11.48 6.35
C ALA A 452 12.55 12.50 5.65
N LEU A 453 13.12 12.19 4.48
CA LEU A 453 13.89 13.15 3.69
C LEU A 453 13.05 14.41 3.38
N GLY A 454 11.81 14.22 2.95
CA GLY A 454 10.89 15.32 2.68
C GLY A 454 10.34 16.04 3.93
N ASP A 455 10.59 15.53 5.13
CA ASP A 455 10.25 16.13 6.44
C ASP A 455 11.51 16.53 7.21
N GLY A 456 12.52 17.06 6.51
CA GLY A 456 13.74 17.58 7.14
C GLY A 456 14.53 16.55 7.94
N GLY A 457 14.51 15.28 7.52
CA GLY A 457 15.21 14.18 8.16
C GLY A 457 14.47 13.55 9.35
N VAL A 458 13.19 13.85 9.55
CA VAL A 458 12.39 13.28 10.66
C VAL A 458 11.55 12.10 10.17
N ALA A 459 11.80 10.92 10.69
CA ALA A 459 11.04 9.70 10.40
C ALA A 459 9.87 9.53 11.37
N LYS A 460 8.71 9.13 10.85
CA LYS A 460 7.53 8.76 11.65
C LYS A 460 6.86 7.54 11.01
N PRO A 461 6.15 6.69 11.77
CA PRO A 461 5.42 5.57 11.21
C PRO A 461 4.34 6.03 10.22
N LEU A 462 4.08 5.22 9.19
CA LEU A 462 2.96 5.42 8.27
C LEU A 462 1.61 5.41 9.01
N ALA A 463 0.62 6.12 8.47
CA ALA A 463 -0.75 6.14 8.96
C ALA A 463 -1.69 5.57 7.88
N PHE A 464 -2.51 4.59 8.26
CA PHE A 464 -3.49 3.95 7.38
C PHE A 464 -4.92 4.34 7.72
N THR A 465 -5.14 4.98 8.88
CA THR A 465 -6.43 5.51 9.34
C THR A 465 -6.36 6.99 9.66
N GLU A 466 -7.49 7.69 9.56
CA GLU A 466 -7.59 9.13 9.89
C GLU A 466 -7.19 9.44 11.34
N ALA A 467 -7.45 8.50 12.26
CA ALA A 467 -7.04 8.61 13.65
C ALA A 467 -5.51 8.54 13.80
N GLU A 468 -4.86 7.63 13.07
CA GLU A 468 -3.40 7.56 13.04
C GLU A 468 -2.80 8.82 12.41
N ALA A 469 -3.32 9.30 11.28
CA ALA A 469 -2.79 10.47 10.58
C ALA A 469 -2.76 11.72 11.50
N LYS A 470 -3.88 11.98 12.20
CA LYS A 470 -3.97 13.06 13.21
C LYS A 470 -2.97 12.88 14.36
N SER A 471 -2.71 11.64 14.76
CA SER A 471 -1.70 11.33 15.78
C SER A 471 -0.28 11.57 15.26
N ARG A 472 0.04 11.18 14.01
CA ARG A 472 1.37 11.35 13.40
C ARG A 472 1.72 12.81 13.11
N GLU A 473 0.74 13.63 12.75
CA GLU A 473 0.95 15.06 12.56
C GLU A 473 1.50 15.73 13.84
N ARG A 474 0.99 15.32 15.01
CA ARG A 474 1.39 15.86 16.32
C ARG A 474 2.64 15.19 16.91
N MET A 475 3.08 14.09 16.33
CA MET A 475 4.22 13.30 16.82
C MET A 475 5.56 13.93 16.41
N GLY A 476 6.53 13.98 17.33
CA GLY A 476 7.88 14.52 17.07
C GLY A 476 8.75 13.64 16.15
N GLY A 477 8.51 12.33 16.10
CA GLY A 477 9.27 11.38 15.27
C GLY A 477 10.69 11.11 15.74
N THR A 478 11.44 10.33 14.95
CA THR A 478 12.87 10.08 15.15
C THR A 478 13.65 10.85 14.09
N ARG A 479 14.57 11.73 14.52
CA ARG A 479 15.46 12.44 13.59
C ARG A 479 16.58 11.50 13.14
N ILE A 480 16.62 11.19 11.84
CA ILE A 480 17.71 10.44 11.22
C ILE A 480 18.80 11.33 10.65
N VAL A 481 18.52 12.57 10.24
CA VAL A 481 19.53 13.57 9.84
C VAL A 481 19.02 14.98 10.17
N ARG A 482 19.91 15.99 10.18
CA ARG A 482 19.50 17.38 10.24
C ARG A 482 18.84 17.82 8.92
N ALA A 483 18.05 18.90 9.00
CA ALA A 483 17.23 19.36 7.89
C ALA A 483 18.07 19.83 6.70
N GLU A 484 19.26 20.35 6.97
CA GLU A 484 20.23 20.84 5.98
C GLU A 484 20.74 19.69 5.11
N ALA A 485 21.17 18.58 5.72
CA ALA A 485 21.63 17.39 4.99
C ALA A 485 20.51 16.75 4.17
N ALA A 486 19.28 16.68 4.72
CA ALA A 486 18.11 16.21 3.99
C ALA A 486 17.80 17.09 2.77
N ALA A 487 17.85 18.42 2.93
CA ALA A 487 17.63 19.37 1.84
C ALA A 487 18.70 19.24 0.74
N GLN A 488 19.98 19.17 1.11
CA GLN A 488 21.08 18.98 0.17
C GLN A 488 20.90 17.70 -0.66
N VAL A 489 20.55 16.58 -0.01
CA VAL A 489 20.29 15.32 -0.73
C VAL A 489 19.10 15.45 -1.68
N LEU A 490 17.99 16.03 -1.24
CA LEU A 490 16.82 16.21 -2.11
C LEU A 490 17.14 17.11 -3.31
N ASP A 491 17.93 18.15 -3.12
CA ASP A 491 18.34 19.03 -4.22
C ASP A 491 19.25 18.30 -5.22
N ILE A 492 20.21 17.48 -4.75
CA ILE A 492 21.05 16.65 -5.63
C ILE A 492 20.19 15.67 -6.43
N LEU A 493 19.18 15.05 -5.79
CA LEU A 493 18.28 14.11 -6.45
C LEU A 493 17.36 14.75 -7.50
N ARG A 494 17.18 16.09 -7.48
CA ARG A 494 16.44 16.82 -8.53
C ARG A 494 17.26 17.04 -9.79
N GLU A 495 18.60 16.98 -9.69
CA GLU A 495 19.52 17.10 -10.82
C GLU A 495 19.65 15.78 -11.61
N ALA A 496 19.12 14.67 -11.07
CA ALA A 496 19.15 13.38 -11.73
C ALA A 496 18.46 13.42 -13.11
N PRO A 497 19.02 12.80 -14.16
CA PRO A 497 18.44 12.84 -15.49
C PRO A 497 17.04 12.21 -15.53
N ALA A 498 16.05 12.97 -16.00
CA ALA A 498 14.67 12.53 -16.18
C ALA A 498 14.55 11.28 -17.09
N PRO A 499 13.46 10.49 -16.98
CA PRO A 499 13.21 9.38 -17.89
C PRO A 499 13.10 9.85 -19.34
N ARG A 500 13.39 8.94 -20.29
CA ARG A 500 13.31 9.24 -21.73
C ARG A 500 11.92 9.78 -22.09
N GLY A 501 11.88 10.80 -22.94
CA GLY A 501 10.63 11.43 -23.37
C GLY A 501 10.06 12.48 -22.41
N ARG A 502 10.69 12.70 -21.25
CA ARG A 502 10.33 13.81 -20.34
C ARG A 502 11.44 14.85 -20.27
N ALA A 503 11.04 16.13 -20.22
CA ALA A 503 11.97 17.22 -19.97
C ALA A 503 12.55 17.12 -18.54
N PRO A 504 13.84 17.40 -18.34
CA PRO A 504 14.43 17.53 -17.00
C PRO A 504 13.66 18.50 -16.12
N SER A 505 13.54 18.19 -14.82
CA SER A 505 12.87 19.05 -13.82
C SER A 505 13.44 20.47 -13.75
N ALA A 506 14.72 20.65 -14.11
CA ALA A 506 15.38 21.96 -14.16
C ALA A 506 14.91 22.83 -15.35
N LEU A 507 14.32 22.23 -16.39
CA LEU A 507 13.87 22.91 -17.61
C LEU A 507 12.36 23.14 -17.66
N THR A 508 11.59 22.52 -16.76
CA THR A 508 10.13 22.72 -16.64
C THR A 508 9.81 23.91 -15.74
N LYS A 509 9.72 25.11 -16.32
CA LYS A 509 9.29 26.32 -15.59
C LYS A 509 7.88 26.11 -15.00
N GLY A 510 7.79 26.16 -13.66
CA GLY A 510 6.51 26.06 -12.94
C GLY A 510 5.98 24.64 -12.72
N GLY A 511 6.70 23.59 -13.10
CA GLY A 511 6.34 22.20 -12.82
C GLY A 511 6.89 21.70 -11.47
N PRO A 512 6.30 20.65 -10.87
CA PRO A 512 6.85 20.01 -9.67
C PRO A 512 8.22 19.38 -9.91
N ALA A 513 9.25 19.89 -9.22
CA ALA A 513 10.59 19.34 -9.25
C ALA A 513 10.70 18.08 -8.37
N MET A 514 10.54 16.91 -9.00
CA MET A 514 10.68 15.62 -8.35
C MET A 514 12.14 15.34 -7.97
N ALA A 515 12.39 15.11 -6.68
CA ALA A 515 13.63 14.51 -6.20
C ALA A 515 13.45 12.99 -6.21
N PHE A 516 14.25 12.25 -6.97
CA PHE A 516 14.04 10.80 -7.09
C PHE A 516 15.34 10.00 -7.13
N LYS A 517 15.22 8.71 -6.83
CA LYS A 517 16.28 7.73 -6.93
C LYS A 517 15.75 6.41 -7.46
N THR A 518 16.49 5.82 -8.39
CA THR A 518 16.25 4.47 -8.88
C THR A 518 17.09 3.43 -8.15
N GLY A 519 16.59 2.19 -8.12
CA GLY A 519 17.28 1.02 -7.64
C GLY A 519 17.07 -0.14 -8.60
N THR A 520 18.15 -0.86 -8.90
CA THR A 520 18.11 -2.14 -9.63
C THR A 520 18.85 -3.16 -8.78
N SER A 521 18.21 -4.29 -8.48
CA SER A 521 18.89 -5.36 -7.74
C SER A 521 19.86 -6.14 -8.63
N TYR A 522 20.77 -6.88 -8.01
CA TYR A 522 21.57 -7.88 -8.71
C TYR A 522 20.68 -8.88 -9.47
N GLY A 523 21.09 -9.24 -10.69
CA GLY A 523 20.33 -10.13 -11.57
C GLY A 523 19.00 -9.57 -12.07
N PHE A 524 18.77 -8.25 -11.98
CA PHE A 524 17.56 -7.57 -12.48
C PHE A 524 16.24 -8.14 -11.91
N ARG A 525 16.25 -8.56 -10.65
CA ARG A 525 15.07 -9.15 -9.99
C ARG A 525 14.06 -8.06 -9.60
N ASP A 526 14.57 -7.02 -8.95
CA ASP A 526 13.79 -5.88 -8.45
C ASP A 526 14.17 -4.59 -9.18
N ALA A 527 13.16 -3.87 -9.65
CA ALA A 527 13.28 -2.51 -10.14
C ALA A 527 12.50 -1.58 -9.19
N VAL A 528 13.18 -0.58 -8.64
CA VAL A 528 12.62 0.37 -7.67
C VAL A 528 12.79 1.78 -8.19
N ALA A 529 11.79 2.63 -7.98
CA ALA A 529 11.91 4.06 -8.08
C ALA A 529 11.23 4.69 -6.87
N ALA A 530 11.93 5.61 -6.21
CA ALA A 530 11.45 6.28 -5.01
C ALA A 530 11.65 7.79 -5.18
N GLY A 531 10.66 8.58 -4.80
CA GLY A 531 10.70 10.02 -5.01
C GLY A 531 9.94 10.83 -3.98
N VAL A 532 10.32 12.11 -3.88
CA VAL A 532 9.70 13.13 -3.05
C VAL A 532 9.33 14.32 -3.93
N VAL A 533 8.06 14.71 -3.88
CA VAL A 533 7.51 15.79 -4.71
C VAL A 533 6.31 16.44 -4.01
N GLY A 534 6.24 17.77 -3.96
CA GLY A 534 5.06 18.51 -3.51
C GLY A 534 4.48 18.14 -2.13
N GLY A 535 5.30 17.66 -1.19
CA GLY A 535 4.81 17.19 0.12
C GLY A 535 4.32 15.73 0.14
N TYR A 536 4.66 14.96 -0.90
CA TYR A 536 4.39 13.53 -1.02
C TYR A 536 5.69 12.74 -1.16
N ALA A 537 5.70 11.53 -0.62
CA ALA A 537 6.68 10.50 -0.92
C ALA A 537 6.00 9.38 -1.70
N ILE A 538 6.61 8.96 -2.81
CA ILE A 538 6.07 7.95 -3.71
C ILE A 538 7.12 6.84 -3.86
N ILE A 539 6.69 5.60 -3.68
CA ILE A 539 7.50 4.41 -3.91
C ILE A 539 6.82 3.56 -5.00
N VAL A 540 7.59 3.21 -6.03
CA VAL A 540 7.19 2.28 -7.08
C VAL A 540 8.18 1.13 -7.10
N TRP A 541 7.65 -0.09 -7.15
CA TRP A 541 8.42 -1.30 -7.38
C TRP A 541 7.80 -2.10 -8.52
N THR A 542 8.63 -2.68 -9.38
CA THR A 542 8.22 -3.69 -10.36
C THR A 542 9.14 -4.90 -10.27
N GLY A 543 8.58 -6.08 -10.50
CA GLY A 543 9.31 -7.33 -10.33
C GLY A 543 8.43 -8.54 -10.54
N ARG A 544 9.03 -9.73 -10.41
CA ARG A 544 8.28 -10.98 -10.26
C ARG A 544 8.04 -11.25 -8.78
N ALA A 545 6.85 -11.69 -8.42
CA ALA A 545 6.54 -11.99 -7.02
C ALA A 545 7.37 -13.16 -6.44
N ASP A 546 7.80 -14.08 -7.30
CA ASP A 546 8.69 -15.20 -6.97
C ASP A 546 10.18 -14.80 -6.83
N GLY A 547 10.52 -13.53 -7.12
CA GLY A 547 11.89 -13.04 -7.09
C GLY A 547 12.75 -13.49 -8.28
N GLY A 548 12.16 -14.01 -9.36
CA GLY A 548 12.87 -14.40 -10.57
C GLY A 548 13.60 -13.22 -11.25
N ALA A 549 14.69 -13.53 -11.95
CA ALA A 549 15.47 -12.54 -12.70
C ALA A 549 14.71 -12.03 -13.94
N ARG A 550 14.93 -10.77 -14.31
CA ARG A 550 14.34 -10.12 -15.50
C ARG A 550 15.40 -9.36 -16.29
N GLY A 551 16.20 -10.07 -17.07
CA GLY A 551 17.31 -9.49 -17.81
C GLY A 551 16.91 -8.26 -18.62
N GLY A 552 17.71 -7.19 -18.53
CA GLY A 552 17.54 -5.97 -19.33
C GLY A 552 16.56 -4.93 -18.77
N LEU A 553 15.80 -5.22 -17.70
CA LEU A 553 14.90 -4.25 -17.07
C LEU A 553 15.53 -3.62 -15.83
N THR A 554 15.82 -2.32 -15.91
CA THR A 554 16.39 -1.55 -14.81
C THR A 554 15.34 -0.73 -14.07
N GLY A 555 15.65 -0.26 -12.86
CA GLY A 555 14.80 0.72 -12.15
C GLY A 555 14.48 1.97 -12.98
N ARG A 556 15.41 2.39 -13.85
CA ARG A 556 15.26 3.57 -14.72
C ARG A 556 14.26 3.34 -15.85
N ASP A 557 14.19 2.13 -16.40
CA ASP A 557 13.32 1.82 -17.53
C ASP A 557 11.97 1.23 -17.08
N ALA A 558 11.95 0.52 -15.95
CA ALA A 558 10.80 -0.26 -15.51
C ALA A 558 9.95 0.41 -14.42
N ALA A 559 10.57 1.13 -13.47
CA ALA A 559 9.85 1.71 -12.32
C ALA A 559 9.76 3.24 -12.38
N LEU A 560 10.79 3.90 -12.91
CA LEU A 560 10.86 5.36 -12.94
C LEU A 560 9.75 6.04 -13.77
N PRO A 561 9.37 5.56 -14.97
CA PRO A 561 8.28 6.19 -15.72
C PRO A 561 6.97 6.21 -14.92
N LEU A 562 6.62 5.08 -14.30
CA LEU A 562 5.43 4.96 -13.46
C LEU A 562 5.49 5.89 -12.23
N LEU A 563 6.67 6.11 -11.62
CA LEU A 563 6.82 7.09 -10.54
C LEU A 563 6.40 8.49 -10.97
N PHE A 564 6.81 8.91 -12.17
CA PHE A 564 6.46 10.21 -12.74
C PHE A 564 4.98 10.28 -13.14
N ASP A 565 4.43 9.21 -13.74
CA ASP A 565 3.00 9.17 -14.07
C ASP A 565 2.13 9.27 -12.80
N VAL A 566 2.53 8.61 -11.71
CA VAL A 566 1.85 8.72 -10.40
C VAL A 566 1.93 10.16 -9.88
N ALA A 567 3.08 10.83 -10.02
CA ALA A 567 3.26 12.20 -9.57
C ALA A 567 2.38 13.21 -10.34
N ASP A 568 2.15 12.98 -11.63
CA ASP A 568 1.24 13.80 -12.43
C ASP A 568 -0.23 13.61 -11.98
N VAL A 569 -0.60 12.37 -11.63
CA VAL A 569 -1.97 12.03 -11.20
C VAL A 569 -2.33 12.60 -9.82
N ILE A 570 -1.34 12.78 -8.93
CA ILE A 570 -1.55 13.43 -7.62
C ILE A 570 -1.56 14.96 -7.70
N ASP A 571 -1.25 15.54 -8.87
CA ASP A 571 -1.15 16.99 -9.11
C ASP A 571 -0.28 17.70 -8.04
N ALA A 572 0.92 17.16 -7.83
CA ALA A 572 1.80 17.63 -6.76
C ALA A 572 2.18 19.12 -6.94
N PRO A 573 2.11 19.94 -5.88
CA PRO A 573 2.47 21.35 -5.96
C PRO A 573 3.88 21.58 -6.50
N ALA A 574 4.01 22.60 -7.35
CA ALA A 574 5.30 23.02 -7.88
C ALA A 574 6.21 23.55 -6.76
N ILE A 575 7.47 23.10 -6.74
CA ILE A 575 8.52 23.61 -5.85
C ILE A 575 9.64 24.13 -6.73
N ALA A 576 9.98 25.41 -6.57
CA ALA A 576 11.10 26.00 -7.29
C ALA A 576 12.42 25.29 -6.93
N PRO A 577 13.27 24.95 -7.92
CA PRO A 577 14.60 24.43 -7.66
C PRO A 577 15.38 25.40 -6.78
N ARG A 578 16.08 24.86 -5.77
CA ARG A 578 17.01 25.64 -4.94
C ARG A 578 18.45 25.33 -5.37
N PRO A 579 19.33 26.34 -5.43
CA PRO A 579 20.75 26.08 -5.63
C PRO A 579 21.31 25.38 -4.40
N ILE A 580 22.05 24.29 -4.63
CA ILE A 580 22.71 23.55 -3.56
C ILE A 580 23.85 24.41 -2.98
N ALA A 581 23.82 24.59 -1.66
CA ALA A 581 24.81 25.35 -0.90
C ALA A 581 25.47 24.48 0.20
N PRO A 582 26.74 24.76 0.57
CA PRO A 582 27.65 25.76 -0.02
C PRO A 582 28.13 25.35 -1.43
N LYS A 583 28.56 26.34 -2.24
CA LYS A 583 29.08 26.10 -3.60
C LYS A 583 30.43 25.37 -3.61
N ALA A 584 31.15 25.43 -2.49
CA ALA A 584 32.46 24.82 -2.32
C ALA A 584 32.58 24.17 -0.93
N ALA A 585 33.25 23.04 -0.87
CA ALA A 585 33.52 22.26 0.31
C ALA A 585 34.55 23.02 1.14
N PRO A 586 34.39 23.04 2.48
CA PRO A 586 35.46 23.49 3.35
C PRO A 586 36.77 22.77 3.01
N GLY A 587 37.93 23.43 3.18
CA GLY A 587 39.23 22.87 2.79
C GLY A 587 39.49 21.44 3.30
N ALA A 588 39.05 21.13 4.52
CA ALA A 588 39.16 19.80 5.12
C ALA A 588 38.33 18.71 4.41
N LEU A 589 37.31 19.08 3.64
CA LEU A 589 36.36 18.21 2.96
C LEU A 589 36.50 18.23 1.44
N GLN A 590 37.55 18.83 0.89
CA GLN A 590 37.74 18.88 -0.57
C GLN A 590 37.95 17.50 -1.19
N ARG A 591 38.51 16.52 -0.45
CA ARG A 591 38.75 15.14 -0.93
C ARG A 591 38.37 14.10 0.13
N LEU A 592 37.62 13.07 -0.26
CA LEU A 592 37.16 11.99 0.65
C LEU A 592 38.32 11.16 1.21
N ARG A 593 39.26 10.81 0.35
CA ARG A 593 40.54 10.23 0.72
C ARG A 593 41.58 11.32 0.50
N GLN A 594 42.26 11.75 1.56
CA GLN A 594 43.55 12.40 1.36
C GLN A 594 44.39 11.39 0.57
N ALA A 595 44.82 11.76 -0.65
CA ALA A 595 45.75 10.94 -1.40
C ALA A 595 46.85 10.54 -0.42
N SER A 596 47.14 9.23 -0.27
CA SER A 596 48.41 8.91 0.36
C SER A 596 49.44 9.64 -0.49
N GLU A 597 50.15 10.57 0.12
CA GLU A 597 51.23 11.28 -0.53
C GLU A 597 52.27 10.24 -0.96
N GLY A 598 52.18 9.78 -2.22
CA GLY A 598 53.06 8.78 -2.78
C GLY A 598 52.38 7.84 -3.78
N PRO A 599 53.17 7.15 -4.59
CA PRO A 599 52.67 6.29 -5.65
C PRO A 599 52.02 5.02 -5.06
N ARG A 600 51.02 4.46 -5.75
CA ARG A 600 50.32 3.23 -5.35
C ARG A 600 50.33 2.20 -6.47
N LEU A 601 50.62 0.94 -6.16
CA LEU A 601 50.48 -0.16 -7.11
C LEU A 601 49.01 -0.59 -7.23
N ILE A 602 48.43 -0.44 -8.42
CA ILE A 602 47.05 -0.84 -8.74
C ILE A 602 47.04 -2.29 -9.25
N PHE A 603 47.96 -2.62 -10.16
CA PHE A 603 48.11 -3.98 -10.69
C PHE A 603 49.55 -4.29 -11.11
N PRO A 604 50.07 -5.48 -10.76
CA PRO A 604 49.48 -6.46 -9.84
C PRO A 604 49.59 -6.00 -8.37
N PRO A 605 48.59 -6.26 -7.51
CA PRO A 605 48.62 -5.84 -6.10
C PRO A 605 49.59 -6.69 -5.27
N ASP A 606 49.94 -6.22 -4.07
CA ASP A 606 50.78 -6.98 -3.14
C ASP A 606 50.13 -8.33 -2.77
N GLY A 607 50.94 -9.40 -2.78
CA GLY A 607 50.52 -10.77 -2.57
C GLY A 607 49.84 -11.45 -3.76
N ALA A 608 49.67 -10.77 -4.91
CA ALA A 608 48.99 -11.34 -6.06
C ALA A 608 49.69 -12.60 -6.60
N THR A 609 48.91 -13.63 -6.93
CA THR A 609 49.37 -14.74 -7.77
C THR A 609 48.80 -14.56 -9.17
N VAL A 610 49.67 -14.35 -10.15
CA VAL A 610 49.29 -14.10 -11.55
C VAL A 610 49.65 -15.33 -12.38
N GLN A 611 48.64 -15.93 -13.02
CA GLN A 611 48.84 -16.98 -14.00
C GLN A 611 49.10 -16.33 -15.37
N VAL A 612 50.21 -16.68 -16.02
CA VAL A 612 50.56 -16.25 -17.38
C VAL A 612 50.60 -17.47 -18.29
N ASP A 613 50.32 -17.28 -19.58
CA ASP A 613 50.31 -18.38 -20.56
C ASP A 613 51.73 -18.86 -20.90
N ASP A 614 52.71 -17.94 -20.90
CA ASP A 614 54.13 -18.20 -21.19
C ASP A 614 55.03 -17.16 -20.49
N VAL A 615 56.33 -17.39 -20.43
CA VAL A 615 57.35 -16.51 -19.81
C VAL A 615 58.50 -16.20 -20.77
N GLY A 616 59.21 -15.11 -20.55
CA GLY A 616 60.36 -14.69 -21.35
C GLY A 616 60.06 -13.60 -22.38
N PRO A 617 61.06 -13.22 -23.21
CA PRO A 617 60.98 -12.04 -24.09
C PRO A 617 59.86 -12.10 -25.14
N GLY A 618 59.49 -13.32 -25.57
CA GLY A 618 58.42 -13.57 -26.55
C GLY A 618 57.02 -13.69 -25.95
N ALA A 619 56.89 -13.71 -24.62
CA ALA A 619 55.61 -13.92 -23.95
C ALA A 619 54.68 -12.69 -24.05
N ARG A 620 53.38 -12.95 -23.93
CA ARG A 620 52.38 -11.90 -23.80
C ARG A 620 52.63 -11.12 -22.51
N GLY A 621 52.90 -9.83 -22.64
CA GLY A 621 53.26 -8.99 -21.51
C GLY A 621 52.06 -8.65 -20.60
N LEU A 622 52.35 -8.51 -19.32
CA LEU A 622 51.44 -8.08 -18.28
C LEU A 622 51.38 -6.55 -18.24
N VAL A 623 50.21 -5.97 -18.49
CA VAL A 623 50.01 -4.53 -18.35
C VAL A 623 50.00 -4.18 -16.87
N MET A 624 50.91 -3.33 -16.44
CA MET A 624 50.99 -2.86 -15.06
C MET A 624 50.30 -1.51 -14.90
N ALA A 625 49.73 -1.28 -13.72
CA ALA A 625 49.00 -0.07 -13.39
C ALA A 625 49.38 0.44 -12.00
N ALA A 626 49.61 1.75 -11.87
CA ALA A 626 49.87 2.42 -10.61
C ALA A 626 49.20 3.79 -10.62
N GLY A 627 48.81 4.27 -9.44
CA GLY A 627 48.29 5.61 -9.23
C GLY A 627 49.40 6.54 -8.75
N GLY A 628 49.45 7.74 -9.31
CA GLY A 628 50.46 8.78 -9.05
C GLY A 628 50.96 9.42 -10.35
N GLU A 629 51.70 10.52 -10.23
CA GLU A 629 52.29 11.26 -11.36
C GLU A 629 53.79 10.94 -11.47
N ASP A 630 54.35 11.00 -12.69
CA ASP A 630 55.78 10.79 -12.99
C ASP A 630 56.37 9.50 -12.38
N LEU A 631 55.74 8.38 -12.68
CA LEU A 631 56.05 7.09 -12.09
C LEU A 631 57.16 6.34 -12.83
N THR A 632 58.21 5.97 -12.09
CA THR A 632 59.25 5.05 -12.55
C THR A 632 59.03 3.66 -11.97
N TRP A 633 58.97 2.64 -12.83
CA TRP A 633 58.69 1.26 -12.46
C TRP A 633 59.96 0.43 -12.34
N TYR A 634 59.97 -0.48 -11.37
CA TYR A 634 61.03 -1.44 -11.15
C TYR A 634 60.45 -2.84 -10.92
N VAL A 635 61.06 -3.84 -11.55
CA VAL A 635 60.80 -5.25 -11.31
C VAL A 635 62.10 -5.92 -10.91
N ALA A 636 62.13 -6.53 -9.73
CA ALA A 636 63.34 -7.16 -9.17
C ALA A 636 64.56 -6.22 -9.17
N GLY A 637 64.34 -4.91 -8.98
CA GLY A 637 65.38 -3.89 -8.98
C GLY A 637 65.77 -3.33 -10.35
N GLN A 638 65.26 -3.89 -11.45
CA GLN A 638 65.52 -3.41 -12.80
C GLN A 638 64.44 -2.42 -13.25
N PRO A 639 64.80 -1.25 -13.82
CA PRO A 639 63.82 -0.30 -14.32
C PRO A 639 63.06 -0.87 -15.52
N LEU A 640 61.78 -0.57 -15.62
CA LEU A 640 60.93 -0.99 -16.72
C LEU A 640 60.40 0.22 -17.48
N ALA A 641 60.70 0.27 -18.78
CA ALA A 641 60.26 1.34 -19.66
C ALA A 641 58.78 1.19 -20.05
N SER A 642 58.11 2.31 -20.28
CA SER A 642 56.81 2.35 -20.93
C SER A 642 56.94 1.96 -22.41
N ASP A 643 55.96 1.23 -22.91
CA ASP A 643 55.83 0.90 -24.31
C ASP A 643 55.68 2.20 -25.15
N PRO A 644 56.56 2.44 -26.14
CA PRO A 644 56.61 3.72 -26.85
C PRO A 644 55.39 4.00 -27.73
N VAL A 645 54.53 3.00 -27.99
CA VAL A 645 53.33 3.14 -28.82
C VAL A 645 52.08 3.35 -27.98
N SER A 646 51.92 2.56 -26.91
CA SER A 646 50.73 2.58 -26.06
C SER A 646 50.86 3.44 -24.80
N GLY A 647 52.08 3.88 -24.47
CA GLY A 647 52.38 4.58 -23.21
C GLY A 647 52.23 3.71 -21.95
N LYS A 648 51.85 2.43 -22.10
CA LYS A 648 51.60 1.51 -20.99
C LYS A 648 52.88 0.84 -20.54
N VAL A 649 52.98 0.54 -19.26
CA VAL A 649 54.11 -0.22 -18.72
C VAL A 649 53.79 -1.71 -18.84
N ILE A 650 54.53 -2.41 -19.70
CA ILE A 650 54.29 -3.82 -20.01
C ILE A 650 55.45 -4.66 -19.48
N TRP A 651 55.17 -5.54 -18.52
CA TRP A 651 56.16 -6.43 -17.93
C TRP A 651 56.03 -7.86 -18.50
N ARG A 652 57.15 -8.42 -18.97
CA ARG A 652 57.24 -9.84 -19.37
C ARG A 652 58.05 -10.60 -18.32
N PRO A 653 57.43 -11.42 -17.46
CA PRO A 653 58.15 -12.21 -16.47
C PRO A 653 59.16 -13.15 -17.14
N ALA A 654 60.39 -13.21 -16.65
CA ALA A 654 61.43 -14.07 -17.24
C ALA A 654 61.24 -15.56 -16.90
N ALA A 655 60.65 -15.86 -15.75
CA ALA A 655 60.40 -17.22 -15.27
C ALA A 655 59.21 -17.25 -14.28
N PRO A 656 58.61 -18.42 -13.99
CA PRO A 656 57.72 -18.58 -12.85
C PRO A 656 58.48 -18.34 -11.54
N GLY A 657 57.87 -17.70 -10.56
CA GLY A 657 58.55 -17.39 -9.30
C GLY A 657 58.00 -16.17 -8.57
N PHE A 658 58.71 -15.74 -7.52
CA PHE A 658 58.36 -14.55 -6.76
C PHE A 658 59.13 -13.33 -7.26
N TYR A 659 58.42 -12.23 -7.48
CA TYR A 659 58.98 -10.96 -7.91
C TYR A 659 58.63 -9.85 -6.92
N ARG A 660 59.53 -8.88 -6.77
CA ARG A 660 59.27 -7.63 -6.06
C ARG A 660 59.09 -6.53 -7.10
N LEU A 661 57.89 -5.97 -7.15
CA LEU A 661 57.55 -4.78 -7.92
C LEU A 661 57.76 -3.55 -7.03
N LYS A 662 58.27 -2.47 -7.60
CA LYS A 662 58.38 -1.17 -6.93
C LYS A 662 58.06 -0.07 -7.93
N VAL A 663 57.29 0.92 -7.50
CA VAL A 663 57.03 2.15 -8.27
C VAL A 663 57.50 3.33 -7.44
N VAL A 664 58.14 4.30 -8.08
CA VAL A 664 58.73 5.49 -7.44
C VAL A 664 58.26 6.73 -8.18
N ASP A 665 57.83 7.77 -7.47
CA ASP A 665 57.46 9.06 -8.07
C ASP A 665 58.66 10.01 -8.18
N ALA A 666 58.47 11.16 -8.84
CA ALA A 666 59.49 12.20 -8.98
C ALA A 666 59.99 12.78 -7.64
N GLN A 667 59.25 12.60 -6.53
CA GLN A 667 59.63 13.02 -5.19
C GLN A 667 60.34 11.91 -4.39
N GLY A 668 60.63 10.76 -5.02
CA GLY A 668 61.34 9.65 -4.41
C GLY A 668 60.49 8.79 -3.46
N ARG A 669 59.19 9.04 -3.36
CA ARG A 669 58.27 8.21 -2.59
C ARG A 669 57.99 6.93 -3.37
N ALA A 670 57.78 5.81 -2.68
CA ALA A 670 57.67 4.53 -3.34
C ALA A 670 56.57 3.63 -2.76
N ALA A 671 55.95 2.82 -3.63
CA ALA A 671 55.15 1.66 -3.25
C ALA A 671 55.80 0.38 -3.75
N SER A 672 55.62 -0.73 -3.03
CA SER A 672 56.17 -2.03 -3.40
C SER A 672 55.13 -3.14 -3.25
N ALA A 673 55.23 -4.17 -4.09
CA ALA A 673 54.39 -5.35 -4.07
C ALA A 673 55.25 -6.61 -4.27
N ARG A 674 54.91 -7.69 -3.59
CA ARG A 674 55.44 -9.04 -3.83
C ARG A 674 54.40 -9.83 -4.59
N VAL A 675 54.77 -10.33 -5.77
CA VAL A 675 53.85 -11.04 -6.67
C VAL A 675 54.43 -12.40 -7.01
N ARG A 676 53.58 -13.41 -7.16
CA ARG A 676 53.94 -14.76 -7.57
C ARG A 676 53.47 -15.01 -8.99
N ILE A 677 54.39 -15.29 -9.91
CA ILE A 677 54.07 -15.67 -11.29
C ILE A 677 54.01 -17.19 -11.39
N LYS A 678 52.95 -17.70 -12.01
CA LYS A 678 52.78 -19.11 -12.39
C LYS A 678 52.62 -19.18 -13.90
N ALA A 679 53.29 -20.12 -14.54
CA ALA A 679 53.07 -20.50 -15.93
C ALA A 679 52.67 -21.99 -15.99
N PRO A 680 52.03 -22.47 -17.07
CA PRO A 680 51.85 -23.89 -17.29
C PRO A 680 53.20 -24.60 -17.20
N VAL A 681 53.25 -25.71 -16.45
CA VAL A 681 54.41 -26.60 -16.54
C VAL A 681 54.28 -27.27 -17.91
N GLY A 682 55.20 -26.96 -18.82
CA GLY A 682 55.30 -27.63 -20.12
C GLY A 682 55.60 -29.12 -19.96
#